data_AF-A0AAJ0BFF2-F1
#
_entry.id   AF-A0AAJ0BFF2-F1
#
_cell.length_a   1.000
_cell.length_b   1.000
_cell.length_c   1.000
_cell.angle_alpha   90.00
_cell.angle_beta   90.00
_cell.angle_gamma   90.00
#
_symmetry.space_group_name_H-M   'P 1'
#
loop_
_entity.id
_entity.type
_entity.pdbx_description
1 polymer ?
#
loop_
_entity_poly.entity_id
_entity_poly.type
_entity_poly.pdbx_seq_one_letter_code
_entity_poly.pdbx_strand_id
1 'polypeptide(L)'
;MAKTLQDLEKIINKIDPGPNPQMAGVSYEKTFNVSLGFGRTESPPSFHVSIPRSVWPPGDTPDAEANWSPPTGSVLEEAFIDTLAESAAPLQVIVKGEETFRPNLEGDFFIDITHLGGNVSDFFIEKTRTHPYEGKSIADKIVTIVNGLGSAKNVRPIIRFLIGIWGDDTVNIGSKAWTNTVAAEFRNMFWNGDEPRITNRKAELYVGFYGPDFTPSLQTDASTKEKDAKDFEAPAKEAAEWLKLLLSKFSDTLKGTSTGEGIMASVEKYNADFIVTTLMRRGFPGISWNHGKILAVNGTHIMTGGANYWAEYKVGEAKIYDTQAKIHGEAAVSAHKYCNYFWSYLHRNHITDSRCYLRKANLSSKETKAWTPRDKDNVFEVPMFFANKKTTDKAVSTTQAAGTIPVLTVAKLGDWHGKMTEVQFPVQMIDALRDLALNIVWHLVQTLPPWFKLGALSEITRFREQVEDDNVDIQRTLAQMNIHPAAWASRRVRVQAILAAKKSVKMSVEHFAFYGLDPKRQKEWKEVVDSVEAAAKKKWDGYLWPYDLFYAFGECIRNKVTIEAILSPHGTGGYDDRLLLQDYRDRLADVMNTIALGDNETEVNKYFKLRRIAGANKDRANHSKVVCIDDELLYVGSDNAYPSFNEEHGVWIETKATIDAWRTGCWDHLWKLSQNDKAV
;
A
#
# COMPACT_ATOMS: atom_id res chain seq x y z
N MET A 1 -2.61 22.23 10.73
CA MET A 1 -3.76 21.37 10.36
C MET A 1 -3.92 21.46 8.86
N ALA A 2 -4.00 20.32 8.16
CA ALA A 2 -4.03 20.28 6.71
C ALA A 2 -5.41 19.95 6.14
N LYS A 3 -6.04 20.94 5.51
CA LYS A 3 -7.40 20.83 4.97
C LYS A 3 -7.44 20.73 3.45
N THR A 4 -6.35 21.10 2.81
CA THR A 4 -6.20 21.13 1.35
C THR A 4 -5.01 20.27 0.96
N LEU A 5 -4.92 19.87 -0.32
CA LEU A 5 -3.72 19.19 -0.84
C LEU A 5 -2.47 20.05 -0.64
N GLN A 6 -2.60 21.38 -0.69
CA GLN A 6 -1.50 22.30 -0.44
C GLN A 6 -0.99 22.23 1.01
N ASP A 7 -1.88 22.04 1.98
CA ASP A 7 -1.46 21.92 3.36
C ASP A 7 -0.84 20.56 3.65
N LEU A 8 -1.34 19.49 3.02
CA LEU A 8 -0.75 18.16 3.12
C LEU A 8 0.67 18.15 2.55
N GLU A 9 0.87 18.74 1.37
CA GLU A 9 2.20 18.92 0.77
C GLU A 9 3.14 19.71 1.71
N LYS A 10 2.67 20.82 2.31
CA LYS A 10 3.46 21.58 3.29
C LYS A 10 3.87 20.75 4.50
N ILE A 11 3.04 19.81 4.95
CA ILE A 11 3.37 18.90 6.05
C ILE A 11 4.48 17.94 5.64
N ILE A 12 4.40 17.37 4.43
CA ILE A 12 5.45 16.47 3.92
C ILE A 12 6.77 17.25 3.75
N ASN A 13 6.73 18.47 3.22
CA ASN A 13 7.93 19.30 3.05
C ASN A 13 8.63 19.67 4.36
N LYS A 14 7.96 19.56 5.52
CA LYS A 14 8.63 19.73 6.84
C LYS A 14 9.48 18.53 7.23
N ILE A 15 9.11 17.35 6.73
CA ILE A 15 9.83 16.11 6.98
C ILE A 15 10.73 15.73 5.79
N ASP A 16 10.67 16.47 4.68
CA ASP A 16 11.59 16.48 3.52
C ASP A 16 12.02 17.89 3.12
N PRO A 17 12.79 18.57 3.99
CA PRO A 17 13.16 19.95 3.76
C PRO A 17 14.27 20.07 2.72
N GLY A 18 14.17 21.06 1.83
CA GLY A 18 15.27 21.47 0.95
C GLY A 18 14.81 21.88 -0.45
N PRO A 19 15.70 22.48 -1.25
CA PRO A 19 15.40 22.85 -2.63
C PRO A 19 15.32 21.64 -3.57
N ASN A 20 15.90 20.49 -3.17
CA ASN A 20 15.86 19.21 -3.88
C ASN A 20 15.50 18.10 -2.89
N PRO A 21 14.21 17.99 -2.50
CA PRO A 21 13.75 16.97 -1.57
C PRO A 21 14.09 15.58 -2.10
N GLN A 22 14.55 14.67 -1.23
CA GLN A 22 15.02 13.35 -1.65
C GLN A 22 13.86 12.43 -2.07
N MET A 23 12.70 12.58 -1.42
CA MET A 23 11.55 11.69 -1.61
C MET A 23 10.46 12.31 -2.49
N ALA A 24 10.61 13.58 -2.88
CA ALA A 24 9.72 14.22 -3.85
C ALA A 24 9.81 13.55 -5.23
N GLY A 25 8.66 13.36 -5.86
CA GLY A 25 8.54 12.64 -7.13
C GLY A 25 8.62 11.12 -7.00
N VAL A 26 8.80 10.58 -5.79
CA VAL A 26 8.87 9.13 -5.56
C VAL A 26 7.89 8.72 -4.46
N SER A 27 8.06 9.26 -3.25
CA SER A 27 7.15 9.00 -2.13
C SER A 27 5.97 9.96 -2.10
N TYR A 28 6.13 11.17 -2.65
CA TYR A 28 5.03 12.11 -2.79
C TYR A 28 5.25 13.03 -3.97
N GLU A 29 4.17 13.43 -4.64
CA GLU A 29 4.23 14.45 -5.69
C GLU A 29 2.86 15.11 -5.82
N LYS A 30 2.82 16.44 -5.70
CA LYS A 30 1.63 17.19 -6.06
C LYS A 30 1.68 17.45 -7.56
N THR A 31 0.79 16.79 -8.28
CA THR A 31 0.68 16.88 -9.72
C THR A 31 -0.42 17.84 -10.12
N PHE A 32 -0.19 18.53 -11.24
CA PHE A 32 -1.18 19.38 -11.88
C PHE A 32 -1.52 18.76 -13.23
N ASN A 33 -2.38 19.40 -14.02
CA ASN A 33 -2.72 18.88 -15.33
C ASN A 33 -3.36 17.48 -15.31
N VAL A 34 -4.41 17.31 -14.51
CA VAL A 34 -5.10 16.03 -14.32
C VAL A 34 -6.60 16.17 -14.56
N SER A 35 -7.19 15.14 -15.20
CA SER A 35 -8.62 14.81 -15.18
C SER A 35 -8.89 13.53 -14.40
N LEU A 36 -10.01 13.50 -13.70
CA LEU A 36 -10.44 12.35 -12.92
C LEU A 36 -11.52 11.58 -13.69
N GLY A 37 -11.29 10.29 -13.89
CA GLY A 37 -12.19 9.41 -14.65
C GLY A 37 -11.98 9.46 -16.16
N PHE A 38 -12.15 8.30 -16.78
CA PHE A 38 -12.11 8.06 -18.23
C PHE A 38 -12.73 6.68 -18.53
N GLY A 39 -12.83 6.33 -19.81
CA GLY A 39 -13.41 5.08 -20.28
C GLY A 39 -14.83 5.24 -20.79
N ARG A 40 -15.28 4.27 -21.60
CA ARG A 40 -16.51 4.39 -22.41
C ARG A 40 -17.75 3.78 -21.76
N THR A 41 -17.60 3.15 -20.59
CA THR A 41 -18.67 2.35 -19.98
C THR A 41 -19.47 3.05 -18.91
N GLU A 42 -19.01 4.22 -18.46
CA GLU A 42 -19.72 5.05 -17.50
C GLU A 42 -19.98 6.40 -18.16
N SER A 43 -21.23 6.85 -18.11
CA SER A 43 -21.62 8.17 -18.61
C SER A 43 -22.31 8.93 -17.47
N PRO A 44 -21.62 9.92 -16.86
CA PRO A 44 -20.25 10.36 -17.16
C PRO A 44 -19.17 9.35 -16.72
N PRO A 45 -17.96 9.38 -17.30
CA PRO A 45 -16.86 8.51 -16.88
C PRO A 45 -16.56 8.68 -15.39
N SER A 46 -16.54 7.58 -14.62
CA SER A 46 -16.22 7.66 -13.19
C SER A 46 -14.73 7.66 -12.97
N PHE A 47 -14.28 8.52 -12.08
CA PHE A 47 -12.97 8.43 -11.44
C PHE A 47 -12.84 7.16 -10.59
N HIS A 48 -13.93 6.79 -9.92
CA HIS A 48 -13.93 5.75 -8.91
C HIS A 48 -14.45 4.44 -9.50
N VAL A 49 -13.71 3.37 -9.25
CA VAL A 49 -14.06 2.00 -9.64
C VAL A 49 -14.39 1.25 -8.35
N SER A 50 -15.65 0.88 -8.16
CA SER A 50 -16.07 0.04 -7.04
C SER A 50 -16.17 -1.42 -7.47
N ILE A 51 -15.65 -2.31 -6.65
CA ILE A 51 -15.67 -3.76 -6.87
C ILE A 51 -16.45 -4.39 -5.71
N PRO A 52 -17.44 -5.25 -5.97
CA PRO A 52 -18.14 -5.38 -7.24
C PRO A 52 -18.77 -4.04 -7.66
N ARG A 53 -19.23 -3.95 -8.92
CA ARG A 53 -19.86 -2.72 -9.46
C ARG A 53 -20.88 -2.18 -8.46
N SER A 54 -20.84 -0.88 -8.18
CA SER A 54 -21.87 -0.19 -7.39
C SER A 54 -23.18 -0.02 -8.16
N VAL A 55 -23.66 -1.10 -8.77
CA VAL A 55 -25.07 -1.22 -9.11
C VAL A 55 -25.72 -1.80 -7.87
N TRP A 56 -26.65 -1.07 -7.28
CA TRP A 56 -27.35 -1.51 -6.09
C TRP A 56 -28.76 -1.96 -6.51
N PRO A 57 -29.35 -2.98 -5.85
CA PRO A 57 -30.70 -3.41 -6.17
C PRO A 57 -31.68 -2.22 -6.12
N PRO A 58 -32.64 -2.15 -7.06
CA PRO A 58 -33.70 -1.14 -6.99
C PRO A 58 -34.61 -1.46 -5.80
N GLY A 59 -34.33 -0.82 -4.66
CA GLY A 59 -35.07 -1.01 -3.42
C GLY A 59 -34.13 -1.14 -2.22
N ASP A 60 -34.50 -0.49 -1.13
CA ASP A 60 -33.69 -0.39 0.09
C ASP A 60 -33.90 -1.55 1.07
N THR A 61 -34.43 -2.68 0.60
CA THR A 61 -34.79 -3.82 1.45
C THR A 61 -33.80 -4.96 1.28
N PRO A 62 -33.50 -5.72 2.36
CA PRO A 62 -32.72 -6.96 2.28
C PRO A 62 -33.25 -7.95 1.22
N ASP A 63 -34.57 -7.94 0.97
CA ASP A 63 -35.24 -8.79 -0.03
C ASP A 63 -34.94 -8.36 -1.48
N ALA A 64 -34.69 -7.07 -1.72
CA ALA A 64 -34.32 -6.56 -3.04
C ALA A 64 -32.89 -7.02 -3.40
N GLU A 65 -32.00 -7.15 -2.42
CA GLU A 65 -30.64 -7.67 -2.62
C GLU A 65 -30.62 -9.19 -2.84
N ALA A 66 -31.45 -9.94 -2.12
CA ALA A 66 -31.52 -11.41 -2.24
C ALA A 66 -31.96 -11.89 -3.64
N ASN A 67 -32.70 -11.05 -4.39
CA ASN A 67 -33.23 -11.37 -5.72
C ASN A 67 -32.51 -10.63 -6.86
N TRP A 68 -31.46 -9.86 -6.56
CA TRP A 68 -30.76 -9.04 -7.55
C TRP A 68 -29.49 -9.72 -8.04
N SER A 69 -29.37 -9.87 -9.37
CA SER A 69 -28.16 -10.37 -10.01
C SER A 69 -27.29 -9.19 -10.43
N PRO A 70 -26.05 -9.08 -9.92
CA PRO A 70 -25.15 -8.03 -10.37
C PRO A 70 -24.84 -8.17 -11.87
N PRO A 71 -24.49 -7.06 -12.56
CA PRO A 71 -24.01 -7.13 -13.94
C PRO A 71 -22.90 -8.18 -14.04
N THR A 72 -22.96 -9.04 -15.05
CA THR A 72 -21.91 -10.03 -15.31
C THR A 72 -20.61 -9.31 -15.72
N GLY A 73 -19.42 -9.81 -15.36
CA GLY A 73 -18.12 -9.25 -15.79
C GLY A 73 -17.33 -8.50 -14.70
N SER A 74 -16.01 -8.67 -14.67
CA SER A 74 -15.13 -8.05 -13.67
C SER A 74 -14.93 -6.56 -13.94
N VAL A 75 -15.48 -5.71 -13.09
CA VAL A 75 -15.30 -4.25 -13.18
C VAL A 75 -13.83 -3.83 -13.09
N LEU A 76 -13.02 -4.60 -12.36
CA LEU A 76 -11.58 -4.35 -12.25
C LEU A 76 -10.88 -4.64 -13.59
N GLU A 77 -11.20 -5.75 -14.25
CA GLU A 77 -10.65 -6.08 -15.57
C GLU A 77 -11.08 -5.06 -16.62
N GLU A 78 -12.34 -4.64 -16.57
CA GLU A 78 -12.89 -3.59 -17.44
C GLU A 78 -12.17 -2.26 -17.27
N ALA A 79 -11.98 -1.79 -16.02
CA ALA A 79 -11.25 -0.58 -15.72
C ALA A 79 -9.77 -0.67 -16.15
N PHE A 80 -9.16 -1.84 -16.05
CA PHE A 80 -7.82 -2.11 -16.54
C PHE A 80 -7.74 -1.94 -18.07
N ILE A 81 -8.69 -2.55 -18.80
CA ILE A 81 -8.76 -2.46 -20.27
C ILE A 81 -9.08 -1.03 -20.71
N ASP A 82 -9.96 -0.31 -20.02
CA ASP A 82 -10.24 1.10 -20.29
C ASP A 82 -8.97 1.96 -20.13
N THR A 83 -8.18 1.73 -19.08
CA THR A 83 -6.91 2.45 -18.86
C THR A 83 -5.91 2.19 -20.00
N LEU A 84 -5.81 0.94 -20.46
CA LEU A 84 -4.99 0.59 -21.63
C LEU A 84 -5.54 1.19 -22.93
N ALA A 85 -6.86 1.18 -23.13
CA ALA A 85 -7.49 1.67 -24.35
C ALA A 85 -7.39 3.19 -24.49
N GLU A 86 -7.73 3.93 -23.44
CA GLU A 86 -7.74 5.40 -23.45
C GLU A 86 -6.31 5.96 -23.56
N SER A 87 -5.32 5.31 -22.96
CA SER A 87 -3.91 5.68 -23.15
C SER A 87 -3.39 5.44 -24.57
N ALA A 88 -3.91 4.44 -25.27
CA ALA A 88 -3.54 4.16 -26.66
C ALA A 88 -4.31 5.05 -27.67
N ALA A 89 -5.54 5.45 -27.37
CA ALA A 89 -6.44 6.12 -28.31
C ALA A 89 -5.85 7.37 -29.01
N PRO A 90 -5.16 8.31 -28.32
CA PRO A 90 -4.55 9.47 -28.98
C PRO A 90 -3.48 9.10 -30.00
N LEU A 91 -2.86 7.93 -29.83
CA LEU A 91 -1.80 7.42 -30.69
C LEU A 91 -2.35 6.61 -31.87
N GLN A 92 -3.64 6.24 -31.86
CA GLN A 92 -4.29 5.46 -32.91
C GLN A 92 -4.76 6.34 -34.08
N VAL A 93 -4.75 5.75 -35.27
CA VAL A 93 -5.30 6.25 -36.54
C VAL A 93 -5.99 5.08 -37.21
N ILE A 94 -7.26 5.25 -37.59
CA ILE A 94 -7.98 4.21 -38.33
C ILE A 94 -7.59 4.32 -39.79
N VAL A 95 -6.91 3.30 -40.33
CA VAL A 95 -6.56 3.22 -41.75
C VAL A 95 -7.23 1.96 -42.31
N LYS A 96 -8.15 2.13 -43.25
CA LYS A 96 -8.90 1.02 -43.89
C LYS A 96 -9.64 0.08 -42.91
N GLY A 97 -10.10 0.60 -41.77
CA GLY A 97 -10.85 -0.18 -40.78
C GLY A 97 -9.97 -0.95 -39.78
N GLU A 98 -8.65 -0.83 -39.89
CA GLU A 98 -7.69 -1.37 -38.90
C GLU A 98 -7.16 -0.24 -38.01
N GLU A 99 -7.02 -0.50 -36.71
CA GLU A 99 -6.35 0.39 -35.77
C GLU A 99 -4.84 0.39 -36.06
N THR A 100 -4.34 1.48 -36.65
CA THR A 100 -2.90 1.73 -36.84
C THR A 100 -2.42 2.82 -35.89
N PHE A 101 -1.13 3.01 -35.68
CA PHE A 101 -0.61 4.06 -34.79
C PHE A 101 0.06 5.19 -35.58
N ARG A 102 0.11 6.41 -35.00
CA ARG A 102 0.69 7.59 -35.65
C ARG A 102 2.14 7.30 -36.13
N PRO A 103 2.46 7.51 -37.42
CA PRO A 103 3.76 7.11 -37.99
C PRO A 103 4.97 7.90 -37.44
N ASN A 104 4.74 9.01 -36.74
CA ASN A 104 5.78 9.89 -36.18
C ASN A 104 6.04 9.67 -34.68
N LEU A 105 5.45 8.63 -34.07
CA LEU A 105 5.76 8.28 -32.68
C LEU A 105 7.17 7.69 -32.59
N GLU A 106 7.98 8.17 -31.64
CA GLU A 106 9.36 7.72 -31.43
C GLU A 106 9.66 7.57 -29.94
N GLY A 107 10.53 6.62 -29.60
CA GLY A 107 11.00 6.39 -28.23
C GLY A 107 10.37 5.19 -27.55
N ASP A 108 10.51 5.12 -26.23
CA ASP A 108 9.98 4.03 -25.42
C ASP A 108 8.51 4.30 -25.06
N PHE A 109 7.65 3.28 -25.19
CA PHE A 109 6.25 3.30 -24.73
C PHE A 109 6.12 2.39 -23.52
N PHE A 110 5.82 2.97 -22.35
CA PHE A 110 5.84 2.22 -21.09
C PHE A 110 4.45 1.72 -20.67
N ILE A 111 4.40 0.48 -20.20
CA ILE A 111 3.28 -0.08 -19.42
C ILE A 111 3.88 -0.63 -18.13
N ASP A 112 3.62 0.03 -17.00
CA ASP A 112 4.00 -0.45 -15.68
C ASP A 112 2.80 -1.07 -14.98
N ILE A 113 3.02 -2.25 -14.42
CA ILE A 113 2.04 -3.00 -13.65
C ILE A 113 2.70 -3.39 -12.34
N THR A 114 2.17 -2.89 -11.22
CA THR A 114 2.61 -3.29 -9.88
C THR A 114 1.50 -4.05 -9.20
N HIS A 115 1.83 -5.16 -8.53
CA HIS A 115 0.85 -6.00 -7.83
C HIS A 115 1.56 -6.95 -6.83
N LEU A 116 0.79 -7.74 -6.09
CA LEU A 116 1.23 -8.80 -5.17
C LEU A 116 1.32 -10.17 -5.90
N GLY A 117 2.24 -11.05 -5.52
CA GLY A 117 2.33 -12.39 -6.09
C GLY A 117 1.04 -13.22 -5.92
N GLY A 118 0.89 -14.27 -6.73
CA GLY A 118 -0.23 -15.23 -6.68
C GLY A 118 -1.14 -15.19 -7.92
N ASN A 119 -1.41 -16.39 -8.46
CA ASN A 119 -2.28 -16.74 -9.61
C ASN A 119 -2.60 -15.58 -10.57
N VAL A 120 -1.53 -14.97 -11.12
CA VAL A 120 -1.62 -13.71 -11.86
C VAL A 120 -2.32 -13.95 -13.19
N SER A 121 -2.04 -15.10 -13.82
CA SER A 121 -2.46 -15.35 -15.21
C SER A 121 -3.97 -15.29 -15.42
N ASP A 122 -4.77 -15.81 -14.48
CA ASP A 122 -6.22 -15.90 -14.64
C ASP A 122 -6.90 -14.53 -14.77
N PHE A 123 -6.42 -13.52 -14.05
CA PHE A 123 -6.92 -12.14 -14.16
C PHE A 123 -6.58 -11.53 -15.53
N PHE A 124 -5.40 -11.83 -16.07
CA PHE A 124 -4.96 -11.24 -17.33
C PHE A 124 -5.48 -11.97 -18.58
N ILE A 125 -5.81 -13.25 -18.48
CA ILE A 125 -6.22 -14.08 -19.63
C ILE A 125 -7.72 -14.38 -19.67
N GLU A 126 -8.47 -14.16 -18.58
CA GLU A 126 -9.92 -14.29 -18.64
C GLU A 126 -10.50 -13.30 -19.65
N LYS A 127 -11.50 -13.78 -20.39
CA LYS A 127 -12.26 -12.96 -21.33
C LYS A 127 -13.34 -12.20 -20.57
N THR A 128 -13.37 -10.90 -20.78
CA THR A 128 -14.49 -10.07 -20.32
C THR A 128 -15.81 -10.60 -20.85
N ARG A 129 -16.83 -10.66 -19.97
CA ARG A 129 -18.15 -11.23 -20.26
C ARG A 129 -19.21 -10.18 -20.61
N THR A 130 -18.93 -8.94 -20.27
CA THR A 130 -19.67 -7.74 -20.66
C THR A 130 -18.62 -6.71 -21.05
N HIS A 131 -19.00 -5.44 -21.29
CA HIS A 131 -18.16 -4.36 -21.80
C HIS A 131 -18.09 -4.28 -23.34
N PRO A 132 -17.82 -3.10 -23.97
CA PRO A 132 -17.48 -3.00 -25.39
C PRO A 132 -16.26 -3.83 -25.83
N TYR A 133 -15.58 -4.50 -24.90
CA TYR A 133 -14.46 -5.40 -25.17
C TYR A 133 -14.82 -6.88 -24.93
N GLU A 134 -16.11 -7.22 -24.87
CA GLU A 134 -16.60 -8.59 -24.66
C GLU A 134 -15.81 -9.62 -25.50
N GLY A 135 -15.42 -10.72 -24.84
CA GLY A 135 -14.64 -11.78 -25.45
C GLY A 135 -13.14 -11.48 -25.58
N LYS A 136 -12.66 -10.30 -25.13
CA LYS A 136 -11.24 -9.95 -25.02
C LYS A 136 -10.78 -10.01 -23.57
N SER A 137 -9.54 -10.46 -23.39
CA SER A 137 -8.80 -10.41 -22.13
C SER A 137 -7.90 -9.17 -22.04
N ILE A 138 -7.37 -8.88 -20.85
CA ILE A 138 -6.36 -7.83 -20.66
C ILE A 138 -5.12 -8.14 -21.50
N ALA A 139 -4.68 -9.40 -21.52
CA ALA A 139 -3.57 -9.86 -22.35
C ALA A 139 -3.82 -9.61 -23.84
N ASP A 140 -5.04 -9.88 -24.34
CA ASP A 140 -5.43 -9.54 -25.71
C ASP A 140 -5.26 -8.04 -25.98
N LYS A 141 -5.70 -7.19 -25.05
CA LYS A 141 -5.60 -5.73 -25.23
C LYS A 141 -4.14 -5.26 -25.24
N ILE A 142 -3.30 -5.76 -24.34
CA ILE A 142 -1.85 -5.46 -24.34
C ILE A 142 -1.23 -5.88 -25.67
N VAL A 143 -1.53 -7.09 -26.15
CA VAL A 143 -1.05 -7.60 -27.44
C VAL A 143 -1.48 -6.71 -28.60
N THR A 144 -2.74 -6.30 -28.65
CA THR A 144 -3.26 -5.40 -29.68
C THR A 144 -2.51 -4.06 -29.69
N ILE A 145 -2.32 -3.43 -28.53
CA ILE A 145 -1.63 -2.14 -28.41
C ILE A 145 -0.17 -2.28 -28.87
N VAL A 146 0.55 -3.26 -28.34
CA VAL A 146 1.98 -3.47 -28.63
C VAL A 146 2.23 -3.78 -30.10
N ASN A 147 1.39 -4.61 -30.71
CA ASN A 147 1.48 -4.93 -32.14
C ASN A 147 1.15 -3.71 -33.01
N GLY A 148 0.13 -2.94 -32.65
CA GLY A 148 -0.23 -1.71 -33.37
C GLY A 148 0.91 -0.68 -33.37
N LEU A 149 1.66 -0.58 -32.26
CA LEU A 149 2.86 0.27 -32.17
C LEU A 149 3.99 -0.17 -33.12
N GLY A 150 3.97 -1.41 -33.62
CA GLY A 150 4.95 -1.93 -34.58
C GLY A 150 4.88 -1.26 -35.97
N SER A 151 3.75 -0.59 -36.27
CA SER A 151 3.61 0.23 -37.48
C SER A 151 4.38 1.56 -37.42
N ALA A 152 4.73 2.02 -36.21
CA ALA A 152 5.54 3.22 -36.01
C ALA A 152 7.04 2.87 -36.10
N LYS A 153 7.79 3.61 -36.93
CA LYS A 153 9.18 3.24 -37.28
C LYS A 153 10.12 3.13 -36.06
N ASN A 154 9.89 3.92 -35.02
CA ASN A 154 10.87 4.13 -33.94
C ASN A 154 10.31 3.96 -32.52
N VAL A 155 9.23 3.19 -32.33
CA VAL A 155 8.67 2.93 -30.99
C VAL A 155 9.16 1.60 -30.44
N ARG A 156 9.59 1.61 -29.18
CA ARG A 156 9.96 0.42 -28.40
C ARG A 156 8.96 0.23 -27.25
N PRO A 157 8.04 -0.74 -27.32
CA PRO A 157 7.17 -1.06 -26.21
C PRO A 157 7.95 -1.70 -25.06
N ILE A 158 7.85 -1.12 -23.87
CA ILE A 158 8.47 -1.61 -22.62
C ILE A 158 7.35 -1.94 -21.64
N ILE A 159 7.17 -3.23 -21.37
CA ILE A 159 6.22 -3.70 -20.36
C ILE A 159 7.00 -4.11 -19.11
N ARG A 160 6.63 -3.57 -17.95
CA ARG A 160 7.30 -3.86 -16.67
C ARG A 160 6.28 -4.36 -15.66
N PHE A 161 6.45 -5.60 -15.21
CA PHE A 161 5.72 -6.18 -14.08
C PHE A 161 6.61 -6.12 -12.85
N LEU A 162 6.16 -5.41 -11.82
CA LEU A 162 6.78 -5.38 -10.50
C LEU A 162 5.89 -6.12 -9.50
N ILE A 163 6.38 -7.25 -8.99
CA ILE A 163 5.59 -8.18 -8.20
C ILE A 163 6.14 -8.20 -6.77
N GLY A 164 5.29 -7.90 -5.80
CA GLY A 164 5.60 -8.10 -4.39
C GLY A 164 5.61 -9.58 -4.02
N ILE A 165 6.60 -10.04 -3.26
CA ILE A 165 6.57 -11.41 -2.71
C ILE A 165 6.40 -11.38 -1.20
N TRP A 166 5.41 -12.13 -0.71
CA TRP A 166 5.15 -12.31 0.71
C TRP A 166 5.83 -13.58 1.23
N GLY A 167 6.53 -13.48 2.36
CA GLY A 167 6.87 -14.63 3.22
C GLY A 167 7.64 -15.79 2.57
N ASP A 168 7.32 -17.01 3.00
CA ASP A 168 7.98 -18.29 2.64
C ASP A 168 7.79 -18.70 1.16
N ASP A 169 6.96 -17.99 0.39
CA ASP A 169 6.72 -18.27 -1.04
C ASP A 169 7.98 -18.09 -1.91
N THR A 170 8.99 -17.34 -1.41
CA THR A 170 10.28 -17.16 -2.08
C THR A 170 11.18 -18.38 -2.03
N VAL A 171 11.04 -19.28 -1.05
CA VAL A 171 11.99 -20.39 -0.86
C VAL A 171 11.93 -21.39 -2.03
N ASN A 172 10.87 -21.34 -2.85
CA ASN A 172 10.75 -22.16 -4.05
C ASN A 172 11.09 -21.44 -5.36
N ILE A 173 11.23 -20.10 -5.44
CA ILE A 173 11.40 -19.39 -6.74
C ILE A 173 12.87 -19.17 -7.14
N GLY A 174 13.70 -20.20 -6.93
CA GLY A 174 14.98 -20.32 -7.63
C GLY A 174 14.79 -20.59 -9.14
N SER A 175 15.90 -20.68 -9.88
CA SER A 175 15.92 -20.91 -11.34
C SER A 175 15.04 -22.09 -11.83
N LYS A 176 14.78 -23.08 -10.97
CA LYS A 176 13.95 -24.26 -11.26
C LYS A 176 12.43 -24.03 -11.17
N ALA A 177 11.93 -23.06 -10.40
CA ALA A 177 10.48 -22.78 -10.35
C ALA A 177 10.04 -21.68 -11.31
N TRP A 178 10.97 -20.80 -11.73
CA TRP A 178 10.70 -19.84 -12.82
C TRP A 178 10.03 -20.53 -14.02
N THR A 179 10.58 -21.67 -14.46
CA THR A 179 10.12 -22.37 -15.66
C THR A 179 8.76 -23.06 -15.51
N ASN A 180 8.37 -23.44 -14.28
CA ASN A 180 7.22 -24.32 -14.05
C ASN A 180 5.96 -23.59 -13.58
N THR A 181 6.08 -22.38 -13.00
CA THR A 181 4.92 -21.63 -12.48
C THR A 181 4.85 -20.23 -13.07
N VAL A 182 5.86 -19.39 -12.79
CA VAL A 182 5.84 -17.96 -13.16
C VAL A 182 5.95 -17.73 -14.68
N ALA A 183 6.90 -18.39 -15.36
CA ALA A 183 7.02 -18.29 -16.81
C ALA A 183 5.76 -18.81 -17.51
N ALA A 184 5.08 -19.81 -16.93
CA ALA A 184 3.84 -20.32 -17.46
C ALA A 184 2.71 -19.28 -17.39
N GLU A 185 2.65 -18.46 -16.34
CA GLU A 185 1.68 -17.36 -16.24
C GLU A 185 1.85 -16.35 -17.39
N PHE A 186 3.09 -15.91 -17.65
CA PHE A 186 3.39 -15.00 -18.76
C PHE A 186 3.29 -15.66 -20.14
N ARG A 187 3.56 -16.97 -20.24
CA ARG A 187 3.38 -17.75 -21.48
C ARG A 187 1.96 -17.59 -21.99
N ASN A 188 0.96 -17.78 -21.13
CA ASN A 188 -0.45 -17.68 -21.51
C ASN A 188 -0.85 -16.26 -21.95
N MET A 189 -0.15 -15.23 -21.46
CA MET A 189 -0.42 -13.84 -21.83
C MET A 189 0.19 -13.46 -23.18
N PHE A 190 1.43 -13.87 -23.47
CA PHE A 190 2.19 -13.33 -24.61
C PHE A 190 2.58 -14.37 -25.67
N TRP A 191 2.34 -15.66 -25.44
CA TRP A 191 2.63 -16.74 -26.39
C TRP A 191 1.43 -17.69 -26.57
N ASN A 192 1.35 -18.31 -27.75
CA ASN A 192 0.45 -19.42 -28.05
C ASN A 192 1.29 -20.70 -28.14
N GLY A 193 1.46 -21.39 -27.02
CA GLY A 193 2.49 -22.41 -26.89
C GLY A 193 3.88 -21.77 -26.89
N ASP A 194 4.73 -22.13 -27.86
CA ASP A 194 6.07 -21.54 -28.04
C ASP A 194 6.06 -20.32 -28.98
N GLU A 195 4.97 -20.09 -29.73
CA GLU A 195 4.92 -19.04 -30.75
C GLU A 195 4.48 -17.69 -30.16
N PRO A 196 5.17 -16.59 -30.47
CA PRO A 196 4.86 -15.27 -29.91
C PRO A 196 3.54 -14.72 -30.45
N ARG A 197 2.74 -14.11 -29.56
CA ARG A 197 1.56 -13.31 -29.93
C ARG A 197 1.94 -11.89 -30.37
N ILE A 198 3.12 -11.43 -29.97
CA ILE A 198 3.65 -10.10 -30.28
C ILE A 198 4.51 -10.14 -31.55
N THR A 199 4.17 -9.30 -32.53
CA THR A 199 4.89 -9.17 -33.81
C THR A 199 5.87 -7.99 -33.81
N ASN A 200 5.74 -7.06 -32.86
CA ASN A 200 6.66 -5.94 -32.71
C ASN A 200 8.03 -6.42 -32.21
N ARG A 201 9.04 -6.41 -33.10
CA ARG A 201 10.39 -6.93 -32.83
C ARG A 201 11.17 -6.19 -31.74
N LYS A 202 10.72 -4.98 -31.38
CA LYS A 202 11.36 -4.15 -30.34
C LYS A 202 10.72 -4.35 -28.97
N ALA A 203 9.60 -5.07 -28.86
CA ALA A 203 8.86 -5.18 -27.61
C ALA A 203 9.62 -6.01 -26.56
N GLU A 204 9.83 -5.42 -25.39
CA GLU A 204 10.53 -6.03 -24.26
C GLU A 204 9.60 -6.12 -23.05
N LEU A 205 9.63 -7.27 -22.37
CA LEU A 205 8.99 -7.49 -21.08
C LEU A 205 10.06 -7.57 -19.99
N TYR A 206 9.84 -6.91 -18.87
CA TYR A 206 10.64 -7.01 -17.67
C TYR A 206 9.75 -7.48 -16.52
N VAL A 207 10.20 -8.50 -15.79
CA VAL A 207 9.51 -9.02 -14.62
C VAL A 207 10.46 -8.92 -13.44
N GLY A 208 10.09 -8.12 -12.46
CA GLY A 208 10.88 -7.82 -11.26
C GLY A 208 10.13 -8.31 -10.04
N PHE A 209 10.81 -9.05 -9.19
CA PHE A 209 10.27 -9.53 -7.92
C PHE A 209 10.90 -8.73 -6.80
N TYR A 210 10.07 -8.08 -5.99
CA TYR A 210 10.49 -7.19 -4.93
C TYR A 210 9.91 -7.64 -3.60
N GLY A 211 10.78 -8.05 -2.70
CA GLY A 211 10.47 -8.51 -1.35
C GLY A 211 11.79 -8.78 -0.64
N PRO A 212 12.59 -7.71 -0.44
CA PRO A 212 13.96 -7.87 -0.03
C PRO A 212 14.02 -8.51 1.35
N ASP A 213 14.86 -9.54 1.49
CA ASP A 213 15.03 -10.26 2.74
C ASP A 213 16.45 -10.12 3.24
N PHE A 214 16.52 -9.71 4.50
CA PHE A 214 17.74 -9.39 5.21
C PHE A 214 17.93 -10.35 6.39
N THR A 215 17.12 -11.40 6.47
CA THR A 215 17.41 -12.53 7.34
C THR A 215 18.62 -13.27 6.81
N PRO A 216 19.47 -13.81 7.70
CA PRO A 216 20.50 -14.73 7.27
C PRO A 216 19.80 -15.88 6.58
N SER A 217 20.14 -16.10 5.32
CA SER A 217 19.53 -17.14 4.51
C SER A 217 19.47 -18.42 5.35
N LEU A 218 18.30 -19.05 5.45
CA LEU A 218 18.17 -20.41 5.92
C LEU A 218 18.81 -21.35 4.87
N GLN A 219 20.08 -21.12 4.54
CA GLN A 219 20.87 -22.02 3.73
C GLN A 219 21.27 -23.20 4.61
N THR A 220 21.12 -24.38 4.03
CA THR A 220 21.12 -25.67 4.71
C THR A 220 22.50 -26.14 5.19
N ASP A 221 23.56 -25.35 4.99
CA ASP A 221 24.93 -25.72 5.35
C ASP A 221 25.30 -25.21 6.75
N ALA A 222 25.92 -26.07 7.56
CA ALA A 222 26.36 -25.73 8.91
C ALA A 222 27.57 -24.75 8.93
N SER A 223 28.35 -24.69 7.86
CA SER A 223 29.53 -23.83 7.75
C SER A 223 29.19 -22.35 7.45
N THR A 224 28.02 -22.08 6.86
CA THR A 224 27.54 -20.71 6.61
C THR A 224 26.86 -20.11 7.83
N LYS A 225 26.18 -20.92 8.65
CA LYS A 225 25.47 -20.46 9.88
C LYS A 225 26.33 -19.61 10.84
N GLU A 226 27.61 -19.91 10.98
CA GLU A 226 28.50 -19.21 11.91
C GLU A 226 29.01 -17.87 11.33
N LYS A 227 29.10 -17.77 9.99
CA LYS A 227 29.39 -16.52 9.28
C LYS A 227 28.15 -15.62 9.23
N ASP A 228 27.01 -16.21 8.92
CA ASP A 228 25.69 -15.57 8.84
C ASP A 228 25.26 -14.97 10.20
N ALA A 229 25.65 -15.59 11.32
CA ALA A 229 25.40 -15.04 12.66
C ALA A 229 26.19 -13.76 12.96
N LYS A 230 27.39 -13.59 12.39
CA LYS A 230 28.23 -12.39 12.56
C LYS A 230 27.78 -11.24 11.67
N ASP A 231 27.38 -11.55 10.43
CA ASP A 231 26.89 -10.55 9.47
C ASP A 231 25.55 -9.92 9.91
N PHE A 232 24.84 -10.56 10.85
CA PHE A 232 23.55 -10.10 11.37
C PHE A 232 23.64 -9.33 12.70
N GLU A 233 24.74 -9.49 13.46
CA GLU A 233 24.90 -8.87 14.77
C GLU A 233 24.86 -7.33 14.68
N ALA A 234 25.45 -6.76 13.62
CA ALA A 234 25.48 -5.32 13.40
C ALA A 234 24.08 -4.73 13.10
N PRO A 235 23.30 -5.22 12.12
CA PRO A 235 21.95 -4.70 11.86
C PRO A 235 20.97 -4.93 13.00
N ALA A 236 21.03 -6.09 13.67
CA ALA A 236 20.20 -6.33 14.84
C ALA A 236 20.54 -5.38 15.99
N LYS A 237 21.83 -5.07 16.18
CA LYS A 237 22.27 -4.07 17.16
C LYS A 237 21.80 -2.67 16.78
N GLU A 238 21.94 -2.24 15.53
CA GLU A 238 21.48 -0.93 15.06
C GLU A 238 19.96 -0.75 15.28
N ALA A 239 19.17 -1.75 14.89
CA ALA A 239 17.73 -1.77 15.13
C ALA A 239 17.39 -1.80 16.64
N ALA A 240 18.17 -2.50 17.46
CA ALA A 240 18.00 -2.50 18.91
C ALA A 240 18.32 -1.14 19.53
N GLU A 241 19.35 -0.44 19.07
CA GLU A 241 19.66 0.93 19.49
C GLU A 241 18.54 1.91 19.12
N TRP A 242 17.87 1.72 17.99
CA TRP A 242 16.66 2.47 17.66
C TRP A 242 15.52 2.22 18.66
N LEU A 243 15.23 0.96 18.98
CA LEU A 243 14.20 0.63 19.97
C LEU A 243 14.55 1.18 21.36
N LYS A 244 15.82 1.08 21.77
CA LYS A 244 16.33 1.69 23.01
C LYS A 244 16.13 3.20 23.02
N LEU A 245 16.46 3.89 21.92
CA LEU A 245 16.24 5.32 21.80
C LEU A 245 14.75 5.66 21.99
N LEU A 246 13.85 4.98 21.29
CA LEU A 246 12.41 5.21 21.42
C LEU A 246 11.94 5.01 22.86
N LEU A 247 12.30 3.89 23.50
CA LEU A 247 11.95 3.64 24.89
C LEU A 247 12.57 4.66 25.86
N SER A 248 13.79 5.16 25.57
CA SER A 248 14.44 6.20 26.36
C SER A 248 13.72 7.55 26.29
N LYS A 249 13.09 7.89 25.16
CA LYS A 249 12.25 9.09 25.04
C LYS A 249 11.04 9.00 25.95
N PHE A 250 10.44 7.83 26.08
CA PHE A 250 9.38 7.63 27.08
C PHE A 250 9.91 7.81 28.50
N SER A 251 11.07 7.22 28.83
CA SER A 251 11.75 7.45 30.10
C SER A 251 12.00 8.95 30.36
N ASP A 252 12.43 9.70 29.36
CA ASP A 252 12.62 11.16 29.46
C ASP A 252 11.33 11.92 29.76
N THR A 253 10.18 11.53 29.18
CA THR A 253 8.87 12.13 29.51
C THR A 253 8.50 11.95 30.99
N LEU A 254 8.97 10.85 31.59
CA LEU A 254 8.63 10.47 32.95
C LEU A 254 9.57 11.07 34.01
N LYS A 255 10.75 11.56 33.61
CA LYS A 255 11.75 12.14 34.53
C LYS A 255 11.15 13.31 35.32
N GLY A 256 11.33 13.26 36.64
CA GLY A 256 10.83 14.30 37.55
C GLY A 256 9.34 14.20 37.88
N THR A 257 8.64 13.19 37.36
CA THR A 257 7.26 12.89 37.79
C THR A 257 7.28 11.84 38.92
N SER A 258 6.42 12.00 39.93
CA SER A 258 6.27 11.00 41.02
C SER A 258 5.81 9.62 40.54
N THR A 259 5.32 9.56 39.29
CA THR A 259 4.84 8.34 38.62
C THR A 259 5.95 7.67 37.80
N GLY A 260 7.02 8.40 37.49
CA GLY A 260 8.02 8.02 36.50
C GLY A 260 9.00 6.95 36.97
N GLU A 261 9.45 6.96 38.21
CA GLU A 261 10.53 6.06 38.68
C GLU A 261 10.15 4.57 38.60
N GLY A 262 8.90 4.22 38.94
CA GLY A 262 8.41 2.83 38.86
C GLY A 262 8.20 2.35 37.42
N ILE A 263 7.76 3.25 36.53
CA ILE A 263 7.59 2.95 35.10
C ILE A 263 8.96 2.85 34.42
N MET A 264 9.89 3.75 34.72
CA MET A 264 11.28 3.72 34.23
C MET A 264 11.96 2.38 34.58
N ALA A 265 11.86 1.94 35.84
CA ALA A 265 12.38 0.64 36.26
C ALA A 265 11.70 -0.55 35.57
N SER A 266 10.54 -0.35 34.95
CA SER A 266 9.83 -1.37 34.16
C SER A 266 10.23 -1.30 32.69
N VAL A 267 10.43 -0.11 32.13
CA VAL A 267 11.01 0.14 30.79
C VAL A 267 12.42 -0.44 30.69
N GLU A 268 13.25 -0.28 31.73
CA GLU A 268 14.61 -0.86 31.80
C GLU A 268 14.63 -2.40 31.81
N LYS A 269 13.52 -3.06 32.15
CA LYS A 269 13.40 -4.52 32.08
C LYS A 269 13.16 -5.04 30.67
N TYR A 270 12.76 -4.17 29.73
CA TYR A 270 12.61 -4.58 28.34
C TYR A 270 13.98 -4.74 27.70
N ASN A 271 14.33 -5.99 27.42
CA ASN A 271 15.56 -6.29 26.73
C ASN A 271 15.35 -6.04 25.22
N ALA A 272 15.61 -4.81 24.79
CA ALA A 272 15.49 -4.39 23.39
C ALA A 272 16.34 -5.27 22.45
N ASP A 273 17.55 -5.66 22.90
CA ASP A 273 18.42 -6.56 22.14
C ASP A 273 17.76 -7.93 21.95
N PHE A 274 17.15 -8.49 23.01
CA PHE A 274 16.38 -9.73 22.93
C PHE A 274 15.18 -9.58 22.00
N ILE A 275 14.40 -8.51 22.12
CA ILE A 275 13.21 -8.28 21.29
C ILE A 275 13.62 -8.21 19.82
N VAL A 276 14.55 -7.34 19.46
CA VAL A 276 14.97 -7.16 18.07
C VAL A 276 15.64 -8.41 17.53
N THR A 277 16.55 -9.03 18.27
CA THR A 277 17.18 -10.28 17.84
C THR A 277 16.15 -11.39 17.62
N THR A 278 15.17 -11.53 18.53
CA THR A 278 14.10 -12.53 18.41
C THR A 278 13.20 -12.26 17.22
N LEU A 279 12.82 -10.99 16.99
CA LEU A 279 12.03 -10.60 15.82
C LEU A 279 12.77 -10.84 14.52
N MET A 280 14.05 -10.51 14.46
CA MET A 280 14.84 -10.66 13.24
C MET A 280 15.26 -12.12 12.98
N ARG A 281 15.29 -13.01 13.99
CA ARG A 281 15.64 -14.45 13.85
C ARG A 281 14.77 -15.23 12.87
N ARG A 282 13.53 -14.80 12.63
CA ARG A 282 12.66 -15.42 11.63
C ARG A 282 12.19 -14.45 10.57
N GLY A 283 12.82 -13.28 10.51
CA GLY A 283 12.28 -12.12 9.83
C GLY A 283 10.97 -11.74 10.51
N PHE A 284 10.91 -10.54 11.07
CA PHE A 284 9.61 -9.93 11.32
C PHE A 284 8.82 -10.08 10.00
N PRO A 285 7.61 -10.66 10.00
CA PRO A 285 6.98 -11.24 8.81
C PRO A 285 7.04 -10.26 7.65
N GLY A 286 7.84 -10.61 6.63
CA GLY A 286 8.06 -9.86 5.39
C GLY A 286 7.93 -8.33 5.52
N ILE A 287 8.61 -7.66 6.44
CA ILE A 287 8.28 -6.23 6.69
C ILE A 287 8.33 -5.29 5.48
N SER A 288 8.92 -5.66 4.34
CA SER A 288 8.78 -4.88 3.11
C SER A 288 8.67 -5.79 1.88
N TRP A 289 7.61 -5.60 1.10
CA TRP A 289 7.44 -6.07 -0.26
C TRP A 289 6.57 -5.07 -1.03
N ASN A 290 6.54 -5.16 -2.37
CA ASN A 290 5.67 -4.28 -3.16
C ASN A 290 4.20 -4.64 -2.94
N HIS A 291 3.45 -3.77 -2.31
CA HIS A 291 2.01 -3.92 -2.10
C HIS A 291 1.19 -2.82 -2.81
N GLY A 292 1.86 -1.88 -3.49
CA GLY A 292 1.23 -0.98 -4.47
C GLY A 292 0.55 -1.76 -5.59
N LYS A 293 -0.71 -1.42 -5.88
CA LYS A 293 -1.46 -1.91 -7.05
C LYS A 293 -1.64 -0.76 -8.04
N ILE A 294 -0.86 -0.80 -9.12
CA ILE A 294 -0.78 0.27 -10.10
C ILE A 294 -0.81 -0.32 -11.50
N LEU A 295 -1.57 0.32 -12.38
CA LEU A 295 -1.34 0.29 -13.82
C LEU A 295 -1.02 1.71 -14.25
N ALA A 296 0.18 1.97 -14.77
CA ALA A 296 0.56 3.26 -15.34
C ALA A 296 0.98 3.09 -16.80
N VAL A 297 0.43 3.92 -17.68
CA VAL A 297 0.67 3.81 -19.13
C VAL A 297 1.20 5.12 -19.70
N ASN A 298 2.44 5.05 -20.15
CA ASN A 298 3.18 6.05 -20.92
C ASN A 298 3.13 7.47 -20.32
N GLY A 299 3.05 7.60 -18.99
CA GLY A 299 2.94 8.88 -18.28
C GLY A 299 1.63 9.63 -18.48
N THR A 300 0.60 8.98 -19.00
CA THR A 300 -0.69 9.62 -19.28
C THR A 300 -1.80 9.10 -18.39
N HIS A 301 -1.95 7.78 -18.24
CA HIS A 301 -3.07 7.19 -17.50
C HIS A 301 -2.55 6.33 -16.36
N ILE A 302 -3.22 6.42 -15.21
CA ILE A 302 -2.98 5.58 -14.05
C ILE A 302 -4.30 5.02 -13.53
N MET A 303 -4.26 3.74 -13.14
CA MET A 303 -5.22 3.12 -12.26
C MET A 303 -4.51 2.68 -10.96
N THR A 304 -5.02 3.06 -9.78
CA THR A 304 -4.43 2.67 -8.49
C THR A 304 -5.48 2.57 -7.37
N GLY A 305 -5.24 1.74 -6.35
CA GLY A 305 -6.24 1.43 -5.33
C GLY A 305 -5.92 0.19 -4.50
N GLY A 306 -6.94 -0.36 -3.84
CA GLY A 306 -6.78 -1.49 -2.91
C GLY A 306 -6.83 -2.86 -3.59
N ALA A 307 -7.45 -2.96 -4.77
CA ALA A 307 -7.72 -4.24 -5.41
C ALA A 307 -6.47 -4.92 -5.96
N ASN A 308 -6.29 -6.17 -5.56
CA ASN A 308 -5.30 -7.08 -6.12
C ASN A 308 -5.72 -7.52 -7.54
N TYR A 309 -4.77 -7.67 -8.47
CA TYR A 309 -5.01 -8.21 -9.82
C TYR A 309 -5.09 -9.74 -9.78
N TRP A 310 -6.01 -10.26 -8.96
CA TRP A 310 -6.29 -11.68 -8.76
C TRP A 310 -7.65 -12.05 -9.33
N ALA A 311 -7.79 -13.33 -9.67
CA ALA A 311 -9.06 -13.87 -10.13
C ALA A 311 -10.21 -13.76 -9.12
N GLU A 312 -9.92 -13.63 -7.82
CA GLU A 312 -10.92 -13.52 -6.76
C GLU A 312 -11.79 -12.25 -6.86
N TYR A 313 -11.37 -11.25 -7.65
CA TYR A 313 -12.11 -10.01 -7.88
C TYR A 313 -13.15 -10.12 -9.03
N LYS A 314 -13.37 -11.33 -9.59
CA LYS A 314 -14.34 -11.59 -10.67
C LYS A 314 -15.79 -11.48 -10.20
N VAL A 315 -16.66 -10.85 -10.99
CA VAL A 315 -18.10 -10.72 -10.63
C VAL A 315 -18.86 -12.04 -10.80
N GLY A 316 -19.70 -12.34 -9.82
CA GLY A 316 -20.41 -13.61 -9.64
C GLY A 316 -19.81 -14.46 -8.52
N GLU A 317 -18.52 -14.25 -8.22
CA GLU A 317 -17.77 -14.89 -7.14
C GLU A 317 -17.10 -13.87 -6.20
N ALA A 318 -17.01 -12.60 -6.59
CA ALA A 318 -16.39 -11.52 -5.82
C ALA A 318 -17.10 -11.34 -4.47
N LYS A 319 -16.52 -12.03 -3.50
CA LYS A 319 -16.76 -11.87 -2.07
C LYS A 319 -15.97 -10.69 -1.51
N ILE A 320 -15.34 -9.86 -2.34
CA ILE A 320 -14.44 -8.79 -1.88
C ILE A 320 -14.97 -7.46 -2.39
N TYR A 321 -15.20 -6.55 -1.45
CA TYR A 321 -15.46 -5.15 -1.73
C TYR A 321 -14.16 -4.36 -1.75
N ASP A 322 -13.88 -3.67 -2.85
CA ASP A 322 -12.65 -2.89 -3.01
C ASP A 322 -12.85 -1.71 -3.96
N THR A 323 -11.82 -0.87 -4.09
CA THR A 323 -11.87 0.40 -4.80
C THR A 323 -10.58 0.67 -5.57
N GLN A 324 -10.73 1.25 -6.75
CA GLN A 324 -9.65 1.80 -7.56
C GLN A 324 -9.99 3.22 -8.04
N ALA A 325 -8.95 3.96 -8.43
CA ALA A 325 -8.99 5.32 -8.91
C ALA A 325 -8.42 5.37 -10.34
N LYS A 326 -9.15 5.94 -11.30
CA LYS A 326 -8.75 6.17 -12.69
C LYS A 326 -8.40 7.65 -12.90
N ILE A 327 -7.15 7.93 -13.24
CA ILE A 327 -6.65 9.31 -13.40
C ILE A 327 -5.89 9.45 -14.73
N HIS A 328 -6.19 10.50 -15.50
CA HIS A 328 -5.46 10.89 -16.69
C HIS A 328 -4.70 12.19 -16.41
N GLY A 329 -3.39 12.21 -16.62
CA GLY A 329 -2.50 13.36 -16.40
C GLY A 329 -1.20 13.00 -15.68
N GLU A 330 -0.55 14.02 -15.11
CA GLU A 330 0.79 13.91 -14.51
C GLU A 330 0.89 12.93 -13.33
N ALA A 331 -0.22 12.56 -12.67
CA ALA A 331 -0.21 11.49 -11.66
C ALA A 331 0.34 10.16 -12.19
N ALA A 332 0.19 9.87 -13.50
CA ALA A 332 0.78 8.70 -14.13
C ALA A 332 2.31 8.79 -14.24
N VAL A 333 2.86 10.01 -14.39
CA VAL A 333 4.32 10.23 -14.33
C VAL A 333 4.85 9.87 -12.94
N SER A 334 4.19 10.33 -11.88
CA SER A 334 4.57 10.03 -10.50
C SER A 334 4.54 8.53 -10.22
N ALA A 335 3.54 7.81 -10.72
CA ALA A 335 3.48 6.35 -10.62
C ALA A 335 4.63 5.64 -11.36
N HIS A 336 5.03 6.11 -12.55
CA HIS A 336 6.21 5.56 -13.21
C HIS A 336 7.51 5.84 -12.46
N LYS A 337 7.63 6.99 -11.79
CA LYS A 337 8.77 7.30 -10.91
C LYS A 337 8.79 6.41 -9.67
N TYR A 338 7.62 6.15 -9.07
CA TYR A 338 7.44 5.12 -8.04
C TYR A 338 7.92 3.77 -8.57
N CYS A 339 7.57 3.34 -9.79
CA CYS A 339 8.09 2.09 -10.35
C CYS A 339 9.62 2.11 -10.57
N ASN A 340 10.17 3.23 -11.08
CA ASN A 340 11.61 3.38 -11.32
C ASN A 340 12.45 3.21 -10.06
N TYR A 341 11.90 3.59 -8.89
CA TYR A 341 12.50 3.36 -7.59
C TYR A 341 12.85 1.88 -7.40
N PHE A 342 11.86 1.00 -7.49
CA PHE A 342 12.06 -0.45 -7.35
C PHE A 342 12.95 -1.02 -8.44
N TRP A 343 12.78 -0.59 -9.69
CA TRP A 343 13.66 -1.05 -10.76
C TRP A 343 15.12 -0.66 -10.52
N SER A 344 15.36 0.52 -9.95
CA SER A 344 16.70 0.98 -9.59
C SER A 344 17.30 0.16 -8.45
N TYR A 345 16.46 -0.29 -7.50
CA TYR A 345 16.86 -1.25 -6.47
C TYR A 345 17.19 -2.60 -7.11
N LEU A 346 16.33 -3.13 -7.97
CA LEU A 346 16.50 -4.42 -8.63
C LEU A 346 17.77 -4.50 -9.52
N HIS A 347 18.25 -3.36 -10.03
CA HIS A 347 19.54 -3.28 -10.73
C HIS A 347 20.73 -3.54 -9.82
N ARG A 348 20.61 -3.14 -8.56
CA ARG A 348 21.68 -3.12 -7.56
C ARG A 348 21.09 -3.52 -6.21
N ASN A 349 20.58 -4.75 -6.15
CA ASN A 349 20.10 -5.33 -4.91
C ASN A 349 21.18 -5.17 -3.83
N HIS A 350 20.73 -4.98 -2.60
CA HIS A 350 21.64 -5.00 -1.47
C HIS A 350 22.37 -6.36 -1.41
N ILE A 351 23.63 -6.38 -0.95
CA ILE A 351 24.48 -7.59 -0.98
C ILE A 351 23.90 -8.76 -0.16
N THR A 352 23.10 -8.44 0.86
CA THR A 352 22.43 -9.43 1.70
C THR A 352 21.06 -9.85 1.18
N ASP A 353 20.54 -9.18 0.15
CA ASP A 353 19.23 -9.50 -0.43
C ASP A 353 19.36 -10.67 -1.43
N SER A 354 18.74 -11.78 -1.06
CA SER A 354 18.70 -13.00 -1.87
C SER A 354 17.33 -13.30 -2.47
N ARG A 355 16.31 -12.47 -2.21
CA ARG A 355 14.92 -12.71 -2.63
C ARG A 355 14.50 -11.85 -3.82
N CYS A 356 15.09 -10.67 -3.98
CA CYS A 356 14.80 -9.85 -5.15
C CYS A 356 15.54 -10.38 -6.38
N TYR A 357 14.86 -10.44 -7.52
CA TYR A 357 15.48 -10.77 -8.80
C TYR A 357 14.65 -10.22 -9.95
N LEU A 358 15.27 -10.13 -11.13
CA LEU A 358 14.57 -9.68 -12.32
C LEU A 358 14.94 -10.49 -13.56
N ARG A 359 14.02 -10.55 -14.51
CA ARG A 359 14.19 -11.18 -15.82
C ARG A 359 13.68 -10.27 -16.92
N LYS A 360 14.25 -10.39 -18.12
CA LYS A 360 13.71 -9.78 -19.33
C LYS A 360 13.29 -10.84 -20.34
N ALA A 361 12.34 -10.50 -21.20
CA ALA A 361 11.98 -11.29 -22.37
C ALA A 361 11.86 -10.42 -23.62
N ASN A 362 12.35 -10.92 -24.76
CA ASN A 362 11.96 -10.41 -26.07
C ASN A 362 10.63 -11.05 -26.47
N LEU A 363 9.56 -10.24 -26.53
CA LEU A 363 8.21 -10.74 -26.75
C LEU A 363 7.94 -11.23 -28.17
N SER A 364 8.81 -10.89 -29.13
CA SER A 364 8.72 -11.35 -30.52
C SER A 364 9.50 -12.64 -30.80
N SER A 365 10.20 -13.16 -29.79
CA SER A 365 10.94 -14.42 -29.87
C SER A 365 10.08 -15.60 -29.42
N LYS A 366 10.45 -16.81 -29.83
CA LYS A 366 9.91 -18.06 -29.27
C LYS A 366 10.07 -18.08 -27.75
N GLU A 367 9.06 -18.53 -27.01
CA GLU A 367 9.03 -18.48 -25.54
C GLU A 367 10.26 -19.17 -24.93
N THR A 368 10.60 -20.35 -25.46
CA THR A 368 11.76 -21.15 -25.04
C THR A 368 13.11 -20.44 -25.18
N LYS A 369 13.16 -19.34 -25.94
CA LYS A 369 14.36 -18.52 -26.17
C LYS A 369 14.18 -17.05 -25.77
N ALA A 370 13.01 -16.67 -25.25
CA ALA A 370 12.68 -15.27 -25.01
C ALA A 370 13.38 -14.72 -23.77
N TRP A 371 13.50 -15.54 -22.72
CA TRP A 371 13.89 -15.10 -21.38
C TRP A 371 15.40 -14.99 -21.18
N THR A 372 15.83 -13.91 -20.53
CA THR A 372 17.19 -13.71 -20.03
C THR A 372 17.12 -13.36 -18.54
N PRO A 373 17.67 -14.21 -17.64
CA PRO A 373 17.83 -13.85 -16.24
C PRO A 373 18.87 -12.75 -16.08
N ARG A 374 18.74 -11.91 -15.06
CA ARG A 374 19.83 -11.02 -14.67
C ARG A 374 20.73 -11.75 -13.69
N ASP A 375 21.97 -12.02 -14.09
CA ASP A 375 22.99 -12.67 -13.27
C ASP A 375 24.38 -12.13 -13.62
N LYS A 376 25.43 -12.72 -13.05
CA LYS A 376 26.83 -12.31 -13.28
C LYS A 376 27.25 -12.38 -14.75
N ASP A 377 26.64 -13.27 -15.54
CA ASP A 377 26.98 -13.54 -16.93
C ASP A 377 26.05 -12.75 -17.88
N ASN A 378 24.88 -12.34 -17.39
CA ASN A 378 23.82 -11.64 -18.12
C ASN A 378 23.42 -10.34 -17.43
N VAL A 379 24.30 -9.34 -17.47
CA VAL A 379 24.00 -7.99 -16.96
C VAL A 379 23.24 -7.20 -18.01
N PHE A 380 22.08 -6.66 -17.64
CA PHE A 380 21.33 -5.73 -18.47
C PHE A 380 20.61 -4.69 -17.61
N GLU A 381 20.35 -3.55 -18.24
CA GLU A 381 19.61 -2.43 -17.68
C GLU A 381 18.13 -2.52 -18.07
N VAL A 382 17.26 -2.24 -17.10
CA VAL A 382 15.81 -2.05 -17.33
C VAL A 382 15.60 -0.59 -17.72
N PRO A 383 14.94 -0.29 -18.85
CA PRO A 383 14.60 1.06 -19.22
C PRO A 383 13.83 1.75 -18.10
N MET A 384 14.28 2.94 -17.72
CA MET A 384 13.61 3.80 -16.75
C MET A 384 12.78 4.83 -17.48
N PHE A 385 11.56 5.03 -17.01
CA PHE A 385 10.72 6.12 -17.50
C PHE A 385 11.45 7.46 -17.23
N PHE A 386 11.64 8.29 -18.27
CA PHE A 386 12.39 9.56 -18.22
C PHE A 386 13.92 9.53 -17.99
N ALA A 387 14.63 8.41 -18.14
CA ALA A 387 16.11 8.43 -18.01
C ALA A 387 16.85 9.24 -19.10
N ASN A 388 16.22 9.54 -20.24
CA ASN A 388 16.82 10.33 -21.31
C ASN A 388 16.22 11.74 -21.38
N LYS A 389 16.99 12.76 -20.97
CA LYS A 389 16.61 14.19 -21.01
C LYS A 389 16.25 14.76 -22.41
N LYS A 390 16.43 14.01 -23.50
CA LYS A 390 16.02 14.42 -24.86
C LYS A 390 14.59 14.00 -25.23
N THR A 391 14.02 13.01 -24.54
CA THR A 391 12.63 12.54 -24.74
C THR A 391 11.65 13.17 -23.75
N THR A 392 12.16 13.74 -22.65
CA THR A 392 11.38 14.43 -21.60
C THR A 392 10.58 15.61 -22.16
N ASP A 393 11.17 16.44 -23.02
CA ASP A 393 10.49 17.63 -23.56
C ASP A 393 9.37 17.29 -24.57
N LYS A 394 9.38 16.07 -25.15
CA LYS A 394 8.34 15.63 -26.09
C LYS A 394 7.23 14.81 -25.41
N ALA A 395 7.54 13.95 -24.45
CA ALA A 395 6.53 13.17 -23.73
C ALA A 395 5.69 14.04 -22.77
N VAL A 396 6.29 15.04 -22.13
CA VAL A 396 5.57 16.09 -21.38
C VAL A 396 4.77 17.00 -22.33
N SER A 397 5.17 17.15 -23.60
CA SER A 397 4.34 17.85 -24.60
C SER A 397 3.12 17.05 -25.07
N THR A 398 3.10 15.72 -24.85
CA THR A 398 1.95 14.85 -25.19
C THR A 398 0.96 14.66 -24.05
N THR A 399 1.29 15.04 -22.80
CA THR A 399 0.26 15.39 -21.81
C THR A 399 -0.36 16.72 -22.24
N GLN A 400 -1.10 16.69 -23.36
CA GLN A 400 -2.13 17.71 -23.66
C GLN A 400 -2.88 17.98 -22.36
N ALA A 401 -3.24 19.23 -22.11
CA ALA A 401 -3.89 19.64 -20.87
C ALA A 401 -5.05 18.68 -20.49
N ALA A 402 -4.79 17.67 -19.66
CA ALA A 402 -5.71 16.62 -19.30
C ALA A 402 -6.81 17.19 -18.41
N GLY A 403 -6.47 18.18 -17.58
CA GLY A 403 -7.41 18.98 -16.81
C GLY A 403 -6.71 20.00 -15.91
N THR A 404 -7.39 20.52 -14.90
CA THR A 404 -6.85 21.49 -13.93
C THR A 404 -6.92 21.00 -12.49
N ILE A 405 -7.37 19.76 -12.28
CA ILE A 405 -7.58 19.20 -10.95
C ILE A 405 -6.21 18.85 -10.35
N PRO A 406 -5.87 19.33 -9.14
CA PRO A 406 -4.66 18.88 -8.46
C PRO A 406 -4.87 17.49 -7.85
N VAL A 407 -3.82 16.66 -7.90
CA VAL A 407 -3.76 15.37 -7.20
C VAL A 407 -2.45 15.27 -6.45
N LEU A 408 -2.48 14.85 -5.20
CA LEU A 408 -1.27 14.54 -4.43
C LEU A 408 -1.10 13.02 -4.41
N THR A 409 -0.11 12.51 -5.15
CA THR A 409 0.31 11.12 -5.02
C THR A 409 1.12 10.97 -3.73
N VAL A 410 0.90 9.89 -3.00
CA VAL A 410 1.66 9.55 -1.80
C VAL A 410 1.96 8.06 -1.79
N ALA A 411 3.06 7.69 -1.16
CA ALA A 411 3.49 6.32 -1.03
C ALA A 411 3.99 6.03 0.38
N LYS A 412 4.09 4.74 0.67
CA LYS A 412 4.98 4.22 1.69
C LYS A 412 6.06 3.45 0.97
N LEU A 413 7.30 3.78 1.23
CA LEU A 413 8.46 3.21 0.61
C LEU A 413 9.46 2.81 1.70
N GLY A 414 10.32 1.84 1.43
CA GLY A 414 11.59 1.81 2.13
C GLY A 414 12.46 2.93 1.57
N ASP A 415 13.51 3.35 2.25
CA ASP A 415 14.46 4.32 1.69
C ASP A 415 15.76 3.57 1.38
N TRP A 416 15.86 3.09 0.14
CA TRP A 416 16.88 2.14 -0.32
C TRP A 416 17.88 2.76 -1.30
N HIS A 417 17.80 4.07 -1.51
CA HIS A 417 18.57 4.79 -2.52
C HIS A 417 19.45 5.86 -1.89
N GLY A 418 20.27 6.49 -2.74
CA GLY A 418 21.16 7.56 -2.29
C GLY A 418 22.20 7.04 -1.31
N LYS A 419 22.18 7.56 -0.08
CA LYS A 419 23.14 7.20 0.98
C LYS A 419 22.74 5.97 1.78
N MET A 420 21.53 5.43 1.55
CA MET A 420 20.97 4.31 2.29
C MET A 420 21.38 2.93 1.79
N THR A 421 22.21 2.86 0.75
CA THR A 421 22.66 1.58 0.16
C THR A 421 23.51 0.71 1.10
N GLU A 422 23.88 1.24 2.26
CA GLU A 422 24.66 0.53 3.29
C GLU A 422 23.79 -0.03 4.43
N VAL A 423 22.50 0.32 4.49
CA VAL A 423 21.59 -0.17 5.54
C VAL A 423 21.24 -1.62 5.29
N GLN A 424 21.55 -2.47 6.27
CA GLN A 424 21.47 -3.92 6.14
C GLN A 424 20.10 -4.51 6.51
N PHE A 425 19.07 -3.69 6.69
CA PHE A 425 17.69 -4.11 6.98
C PHE A 425 16.66 -3.14 6.35
N PRO A 426 15.39 -3.54 6.22
CA PRO A 426 14.35 -2.66 5.72
C PRO A 426 14.08 -1.47 6.59
N VAL A 427 14.09 -0.28 5.98
CA VAL A 427 13.83 0.99 6.65
C VAL A 427 12.47 1.00 7.34
N GLN A 428 11.47 0.28 6.82
CA GLN A 428 10.17 0.13 7.49
C GLN A 428 10.24 -0.68 8.79
N MET A 429 11.34 -1.37 9.09
CA MET A 429 11.63 -1.91 10.42
C MET A 429 11.62 -0.79 11.47
N ILE A 430 12.12 0.40 11.13
CA ILE A 430 12.17 1.55 12.05
C ILE A 430 10.74 2.01 12.40
N ASP A 431 9.84 2.03 11.41
CA ASP A 431 8.41 2.31 11.61
C ASP A 431 7.72 1.18 12.40
N ALA A 432 8.08 -0.09 12.16
CA ALA A 432 7.56 -1.24 12.92
C ALA A 432 7.99 -1.23 14.38
N LEU A 433 9.25 -0.88 14.67
CA LEU A 433 9.77 -0.74 16.02
C LEU A 433 9.17 0.47 16.74
N ARG A 434 8.82 1.54 16.02
CA ARG A 434 8.04 2.66 16.55
C ARG A 434 6.65 2.21 16.99
N ASP A 435 5.93 1.47 16.14
CA ASP A 435 4.62 0.93 16.48
C ASP A 435 4.69 -0.03 17.67
N LEU A 436 5.71 -0.90 17.71
CA LEU A 436 5.96 -1.79 18.84
C LEU A 436 6.22 -1.00 20.13
N ALA A 437 7.08 0.03 20.09
CA ALA A 437 7.37 0.86 21.25
C ALA A 437 6.12 1.56 21.78
N LEU A 438 5.28 2.12 20.90
CA LEU A 438 4.00 2.72 21.27
C LEU A 438 3.05 1.70 21.92
N ASN A 439 2.98 0.47 21.39
CA ASN A 439 2.18 -0.62 21.96
C ASN A 439 2.70 -1.09 23.33
N ILE A 440 4.03 -1.19 23.51
CA ILE A 440 4.65 -1.53 24.80
C ILE A 440 4.37 -0.45 25.85
N VAL A 441 4.62 0.82 25.50
CA VAL A 441 4.40 1.97 26.40
C VAL A 441 2.94 2.07 26.80
N TRP A 442 2.04 1.91 25.84
CA TRP A 442 0.62 1.85 26.13
C TRP A 442 0.28 0.75 27.13
N HIS A 443 0.73 -0.47 26.85
CA HIS A 443 0.45 -1.64 27.69
C HIS A 443 0.95 -1.44 29.12
N LEU A 444 2.15 -0.85 29.27
CA LEU A 444 2.73 -0.48 30.56
C LEU A 444 1.84 0.50 31.34
N VAL A 445 1.42 1.60 30.72
CA VAL A 445 0.57 2.59 31.40
C VAL A 445 -0.75 1.98 31.85
N GLN A 446 -1.28 1.01 31.09
CA GLN A 446 -2.51 0.31 31.46
C GLN A 446 -2.38 -0.60 32.69
N THR A 447 -1.18 -0.82 33.20
CA THR A 447 -0.91 -1.57 34.45
C THR A 447 -0.95 -0.70 35.71
N LEU A 448 -0.96 0.63 35.54
CA LEU A 448 -0.90 1.56 36.67
C LEU A 448 -2.22 1.60 37.47
N PRO A 449 -2.18 1.90 38.78
CA PRO A 449 -3.39 2.06 39.58
C PRO A 449 -4.29 3.20 39.04
N PRO A 450 -5.64 3.09 39.13
CA PRO A 450 -6.56 4.07 38.54
C PRO A 450 -6.30 5.54 38.92
N TRP A 451 -5.94 5.81 40.18
CA TRP A 451 -5.63 7.17 40.66
C TRP A 451 -4.29 7.73 40.12
N PHE A 452 -3.42 6.88 39.56
CA PHE A 452 -2.18 7.25 38.89
C PHE A 452 -2.32 7.32 37.36
N LYS A 453 -3.29 6.59 36.79
CA LYS A 453 -3.49 6.52 35.34
C LYS A 453 -3.67 7.91 34.72
N LEU A 454 -4.53 8.77 35.28
CA LEU A 454 -4.81 10.11 34.72
C LEU A 454 -3.55 10.96 34.48
N GLY A 455 -2.58 10.94 35.40
CA GLY A 455 -1.29 11.64 35.22
C GLY A 455 -0.41 10.98 34.15
N ALA A 456 -0.26 9.66 34.23
CA ALA A 456 0.56 8.89 33.29
C ALA A 456 0.01 8.86 31.85
N LEU A 457 -1.30 8.97 31.68
CA LEU A 457 -1.95 9.00 30.38
C LEU A 457 -1.56 10.27 29.60
N SER A 458 -1.37 11.41 30.28
CA SER A 458 -0.84 12.62 29.63
C SER A 458 0.61 12.47 29.14
N GLU A 459 1.39 11.58 29.76
CA GLU A 459 2.77 11.28 29.35
C GLU A 459 2.82 10.39 28.09
N ILE A 460 1.79 9.56 27.82
CA ILE A 460 1.68 8.83 26.54
C ILE A 460 1.57 9.81 25.37
N THR A 461 0.73 10.84 25.52
CA THR A 461 0.56 11.88 24.51
C THR A 461 1.88 12.59 24.21
N ARG A 462 2.61 12.98 25.27
CA ARG A 462 3.94 13.58 25.12
C ARG A 462 4.94 12.62 24.49
N PHE A 463 4.93 11.35 24.88
CA PHE A 463 5.79 10.34 24.28
C PHE A 463 5.53 10.18 22.79
N ARG A 464 4.26 10.08 22.40
CA ARG A 464 3.83 10.06 21.00
C ARG A 464 4.42 11.26 20.26
N GLU A 465 4.22 12.48 20.76
CA GLU A 465 4.80 13.72 20.19
C GLU A 465 6.33 13.69 20.08
N GLN A 466 7.02 13.01 21.01
CA GLN A 466 8.48 12.86 20.97
C GLN A 466 8.98 11.87 19.92
N VAL A 467 8.14 10.94 19.46
CA VAL A 467 8.51 9.92 18.46
C VAL A 467 7.93 10.19 17.06
N GLU A 468 7.25 11.33 16.87
CA GLU A 468 6.72 11.77 15.57
C GLU A 468 7.82 12.14 14.56
N ASP A 469 7.50 12.00 13.28
CA ASP A 469 8.41 12.27 12.15
C ASP A 469 8.87 13.73 12.02
N ASP A 470 8.15 14.69 12.60
CA ASP A 470 8.51 16.11 12.63
C ASP A 470 9.16 16.55 13.95
N ASN A 471 9.40 15.61 14.86
CA ASN A 471 10.21 15.89 16.04
C ASN A 471 11.69 16.06 15.64
N VAL A 472 12.31 17.16 16.05
CA VAL A 472 13.69 17.51 15.67
C VAL A 472 14.71 16.46 16.11
N ASP A 473 14.53 15.82 17.26
CA ASP A 473 15.46 14.78 17.72
C ASP A 473 15.29 13.49 16.89
N ILE A 474 14.05 13.12 16.56
CA ILE A 474 13.77 11.97 15.70
C ILE A 474 14.32 12.22 14.30
N GLN A 475 14.09 13.39 13.72
CA GLN A 475 14.66 13.77 12.42
C GLN A 475 16.19 13.73 12.45
N ARG A 476 16.82 14.21 13.53
CA ARG A 476 18.27 14.14 13.68
C ARG A 476 18.77 12.70 13.69
N THR A 477 18.12 11.80 14.44
CA THR A 477 18.54 10.39 14.48
C THR A 477 18.29 9.69 13.14
N LEU A 478 17.13 9.89 12.52
CA LEU A 478 16.85 9.33 11.19
C LEU A 478 17.89 9.83 10.17
N ALA A 479 18.24 11.12 10.21
CA ALA A 479 19.28 11.67 9.34
C ALA A 479 20.68 11.07 9.60
N GLN A 480 21.02 10.70 10.84
CA GLN A 480 22.27 9.97 11.16
C GLN A 480 22.28 8.56 10.55
N MET A 481 21.11 7.93 10.46
CA MET A 481 20.91 6.64 9.79
C MET A 481 20.71 6.81 8.27
N ASN A 482 20.80 8.05 7.74
CA ASN A 482 20.43 8.44 6.37
C ASN A 482 18.97 8.16 5.97
N ILE A 483 18.09 7.89 6.93
CA ILE A 483 16.67 7.61 6.69
C ILE A 483 15.91 8.92 6.53
N HIS A 484 15.11 8.98 5.47
CA HIS A 484 14.26 10.10 5.21
C HIS A 484 12.79 9.83 5.64
N PRO A 485 12.23 10.52 6.66
CA PRO A 485 10.89 10.18 7.19
C PRO A 485 9.75 10.36 6.18
N ALA A 486 9.95 11.13 5.11
CA ALA A 486 9.01 11.17 3.99
C ALA A 486 8.92 9.85 3.21
N ALA A 487 9.72 8.83 3.51
CA ALA A 487 9.58 7.48 2.95
C ALA A 487 8.20 6.88 3.24
N TRP A 488 7.58 7.18 4.39
CA TRP A 488 6.21 6.76 4.72
C TRP A 488 5.22 7.94 4.67
N ALA A 489 5.34 8.79 3.63
CA ALA A 489 4.52 9.98 3.44
C ALA A 489 3.01 9.67 3.50
N SER A 490 2.56 8.56 2.91
CA SER A 490 1.15 8.17 2.89
C SER A 490 0.55 8.03 4.30
N ARG A 491 1.24 7.32 5.21
CA ARG A 491 0.84 7.21 6.62
C ARG A 491 0.74 8.59 7.29
N ARG A 492 1.78 9.42 7.14
CA ARG A 492 1.86 10.76 7.74
C ARG A 492 0.69 11.64 7.28
N VAL A 493 0.48 11.69 5.97
CA VAL A 493 -0.56 12.52 5.34
C VAL A 493 -1.95 12.08 5.80
N ARG A 494 -2.22 10.77 5.88
CA ARG A 494 -3.49 10.24 6.38
C ARG A 494 -3.81 10.72 7.79
N VAL A 495 -2.88 10.56 8.73
CA VAL A 495 -3.06 10.98 10.13
C VAL A 495 -3.30 12.49 10.21
N GLN A 496 -2.55 13.27 9.44
CA GLN A 496 -2.64 14.74 9.46
C GLN A 496 -3.92 15.29 8.80
N ALA A 497 -4.42 14.61 7.77
CA ALA A 497 -5.71 14.91 7.16
C ALA A 497 -6.86 14.62 8.15
N ILE A 498 -6.81 13.50 8.86
CA ILE A 498 -7.79 13.14 9.90
C ILE A 498 -7.78 14.17 11.03
N LEU A 499 -6.61 14.52 11.57
CA LEU A 499 -6.47 15.56 12.61
C LEU A 499 -7.05 16.93 12.19
N ALA A 500 -7.10 17.21 10.89
CA ALA A 500 -7.61 18.47 10.37
C ALA A 500 -9.14 18.52 10.22
N ALA A 501 -9.82 17.37 10.31
CA ALA A 501 -11.25 17.24 10.14
C ALA A 501 -12.03 18.18 11.07
N LYS A 502 -13.21 18.63 10.60
CA LYS A 502 -14.09 19.55 11.32
C LYS A 502 -15.53 19.07 11.39
N LYS A 503 -15.94 18.12 10.55
CA LYS A 503 -17.31 17.61 10.46
C LYS A 503 -17.33 16.09 10.54
N SER A 504 -16.62 15.42 9.62
CA SER A 504 -16.64 13.97 9.53
C SER A 504 -15.39 13.36 8.93
N VAL A 505 -15.07 12.15 9.37
CA VAL A 505 -14.10 11.25 8.74
C VAL A 505 -14.85 9.98 8.31
N LYS A 506 -14.75 9.61 7.04
CA LYS A 506 -15.36 8.39 6.48
C LYS A 506 -14.27 7.44 6.02
N MET A 507 -14.30 6.19 6.45
CA MET A 507 -13.27 5.21 6.11
C MET A 507 -13.88 3.89 5.65
N SER A 508 -13.38 3.36 4.54
CA SER A 508 -13.62 1.97 4.14
C SER A 508 -12.28 1.25 4.17
N VAL A 509 -12.11 0.39 5.17
CA VAL A 509 -10.85 -0.30 5.46
C VAL A 509 -11.12 -1.75 5.83
N GLU A 510 -10.12 -2.61 5.70
CA GLU A 510 -10.25 -4.02 6.10
C GLU A 510 -10.42 -4.16 7.62
N HIS A 511 -9.45 -3.64 8.38
CA HIS A 511 -9.46 -3.58 9.85
C HIS A 511 -8.47 -2.49 10.31
N PHE A 512 -8.42 -2.19 11.61
CA PHE A 512 -7.47 -1.20 12.16
C PHE A 512 -6.29 -1.82 12.91
N ALA A 513 -6.44 -2.98 13.55
CA ALA A 513 -5.32 -3.64 14.23
C ALA A 513 -4.54 -4.54 13.26
N PHE A 514 -3.23 -4.69 13.45
CA PHE A 514 -2.42 -5.56 12.63
C PHE A 514 -2.32 -6.96 13.23
N TYR A 515 -2.72 -7.96 12.45
CA TYR A 515 -2.73 -9.38 12.82
C TYR A 515 -1.65 -10.22 12.13
N GLY A 516 -0.77 -9.60 11.34
CA GLY A 516 0.33 -10.32 10.68
C GLY A 516 1.31 -10.93 11.69
N LEU A 517 1.29 -10.43 12.92
CA LEU A 517 1.92 -11.04 14.08
C LEU A 517 0.89 -11.75 14.94
N ASP A 518 0.99 -13.08 15.05
CA ASP A 518 0.04 -13.90 15.79
C ASP A 518 0.77 -14.85 16.74
N PRO A 519 0.69 -14.66 18.07
CA PRO A 519 1.44 -15.45 19.04
C PRO A 519 0.97 -16.92 19.05
N LYS A 520 -0.16 -17.25 18.43
CA LYS A 520 -0.62 -18.63 18.26
C LYS A 520 0.06 -19.33 17.07
N ARG A 521 0.58 -18.57 16.11
CA ARG A 521 1.16 -19.09 14.85
C ARG A 521 2.67 -18.88 14.77
N GLN A 522 3.21 -17.90 15.49
CA GLN A 522 4.60 -17.47 15.41
C GLN A 522 5.26 -17.57 16.79
N LYS A 523 6.20 -18.52 16.91
CA LYS A 523 6.91 -18.79 18.16
C LYS A 523 7.72 -17.58 18.64
N GLU A 524 8.41 -16.92 17.72
CA GLU A 524 9.27 -15.77 18.01
C GLU A 524 8.45 -14.57 18.48
N TRP A 525 7.31 -14.32 17.84
CA TRP A 525 6.38 -13.28 18.31
C TRP A 525 5.81 -13.61 19.68
N LYS A 526 5.47 -14.88 19.92
CA LYS A 526 5.04 -15.34 21.25
C LYS A 526 6.12 -15.08 22.31
N GLU A 527 7.40 -15.32 22.02
CA GLU A 527 8.49 -15.02 22.95
C GLU A 527 8.59 -13.52 23.29
N VAL A 528 8.37 -12.65 22.29
CA VAL A 528 8.30 -11.19 22.51
C VAL A 528 7.09 -10.83 23.38
N VAL A 529 5.90 -11.35 23.06
CA VAL A 529 4.68 -11.11 23.84
C VAL A 529 4.87 -11.58 25.28
N ASP A 530 5.36 -12.81 25.51
CA ASP A 530 5.59 -13.37 26.84
C ASP A 530 6.61 -12.51 27.62
N SER A 531 7.65 -11.99 26.97
CA SER A 531 8.61 -11.07 27.59
C SER A 531 7.96 -9.75 28.02
N VAL A 532 7.11 -9.17 27.15
CA VAL A 532 6.36 -7.94 27.44
C VAL A 532 5.37 -8.16 28.60
N GLU A 533 4.64 -9.27 28.60
CA GLU A 533 3.71 -9.64 29.66
C GLU A 533 4.41 -9.86 31.00
N ALA A 534 5.58 -10.51 30.99
CA ALA A 534 6.38 -10.74 32.20
C ALA A 534 6.89 -9.42 32.81
N ALA A 535 7.34 -8.48 31.96
CA ALA A 535 7.79 -7.16 32.40
C ALA A 535 6.64 -6.32 32.97
N ALA A 536 5.47 -6.34 32.31
CA ALA A 536 4.29 -5.57 32.71
C ALA A 536 3.44 -6.23 33.81
N LYS A 537 3.62 -7.53 34.08
CA LYS A 537 2.73 -8.36 34.92
C LYS A 537 1.26 -8.27 34.50
N LYS A 538 1.00 -8.12 33.20
CA LYS A 538 -0.34 -8.01 32.60
C LYS A 538 -0.35 -8.64 31.22
N LYS A 539 -1.45 -9.33 30.89
CA LYS A 539 -1.64 -9.95 29.56
C LYS A 539 -1.79 -8.91 28.46
N TRP A 540 -1.15 -9.16 27.32
CA TRP A 540 -1.25 -8.37 26.10
C TRP A 540 -1.96 -9.21 25.01
N ASP A 541 -2.80 -8.57 24.21
CA ASP A 541 -3.47 -9.21 23.06
C ASP A 541 -2.48 -9.67 21.97
N GLY A 542 -1.26 -9.11 21.98
CA GLY A 542 -0.22 -9.40 21.00
C GLY A 542 -0.49 -8.78 19.63
N TYR A 543 -1.44 -7.85 19.51
CA TYR A 543 -1.72 -7.11 18.29
C TYR A 543 -1.03 -5.75 18.30
N LEU A 544 -0.61 -5.30 17.12
CA LEU A 544 -0.12 -3.93 16.96
C LEU A 544 -1.28 -3.01 16.58
N TRP A 545 -1.56 -2.05 17.45
CA TRP A 545 -2.58 -1.03 17.26
C TRP A 545 -1.95 0.26 16.68
N PRO A 546 -2.62 0.97 15.74
CA PRO A 546 -2.12 2.21 15.15
C PRO A 546 -2.44 3.40 16.06
N TYR A 547 -1.60 3.63 17.08
CA TYR A 547 -1.86 4.66 18.09
C TYR A 547 -1.89 6.08 17.53
N ASP A 548 -1.10 6.38 16.50
CA ASP A 548 -1.14 7.67 15.81
C ASP A 548 -2.51 7.94 15.17
N LEU A 549 -3.11 6.93 14.55
CA LEU A 549 -4.44 6.99 13.98
C LEU A 549 -5.52 7.08 15.07
N PHE A 550 -5.43 6.26 16.12
CA PHE A 550 -6.40 6.28 17.23
C PHE A 550 -6.33 7.59 18.02
N TYR A 551 -5.14 8.15 18.18
CA TYR A 551 -4.96 9.49 18.73
C TYR A 551 -5.67 10.53 17.87
N ALA A 552 -5.48 10.49 16.55
CA ALA A 552 -6.17 11.39 15.62
C ALA A 552 -7.70 11.25 15.69
N PHE A 553 -8.20 10.04 15.87
CA PHE A 553 -9.62 9.79 16.12
C PHE A 553 -10.10 10.40 17.45
N GLY A 554 -9.35 10.22 18.53
CA GLY A 554 -9.69 10.79 19.83
C GLY A 554 -9.72 12.33 19.79
N GLU A 555 -8.77 12.95 19.09
CA GLU A 555 -8.74 14.40 18.83
C GLU A 555 -9.95 14.88 18.02
N CYS A 556 -10.37 14.11 17.02
CA CYS A 556 -11.60 14.38 16.27
C CYS A 556 -12.84 14.35 17.17
N ILE A 557 -13.00 13.30 17.99
CA ILE A 557 -14.14 13.13 18.88
C ILE A 557 -14.18 14.21 19.96
N ARG A 558 -13.02 14.59 20.52
CA ARG A 558 -12.89 15.73 21.44
C ARG A 558 -13.46 17.02 20.82
N ASN A 559 -13.28 17.20 19.52
CA ASN A 559 -13.81 18.31 18.73
C ASN A 559 -15.20 18.03 18.12
N LYS A 560 -15.90 16.99 18.56
CA LYS A 560 -17.25 16.58 18.11
C LYS A 560 -17.34 16.28 16.61
N VAL A 561 -16.23 15.85 16.01
CA VAL A 561 -16.17 15.33 14.64
C VAL A 561 -16.63 13.86 14.65
N THR A 562 -17.53 13.50 13.73
CA THR A 562 -18.00 12.10 13.62
C THR A 562 -17.04 11.28 12.77
N ILE A 563 -16.67 10.10 13.24
CA ILE A 563 -15.88 9.13 12.49
C ILE A 563 -16.79 7.96 12.14
N GLU A 564 -16.91 7.67 10.85
CA GLU A 564 -17.71 6.58 10.30
C GLU A 564 -16.75 5.62 9.58
N ALA A 565 -16.69 4.36 10.00
CA ALA A 565 -15.85 3.37 9.34
C ALA A 565 -16.58 2.05 9.06
N ILE A 566 -16.33 1.51 7.87
CA ILE A 566 -16.81 0.20 7.43
C ILE A 566 -15.61 -0.73 7.42
N LEU A 567 -15.69 -1.81 8.20
CA LEU A 567 -14.67 -2.84 8.35
C LEU A 567 -15.08 -4.12 7.61
N SER A 568 -14.16 -5.06 7.46
CA SER A 568 -14.45 -6.43 7.04
C SER A 568 -15.37 -7.18 8.01
N PRO A 569 -15.94 -8.33 7.58
CA PRO A 569 -16.65 -9.24 8.47
C PRO A 569 -15.77 -9.70 9.63
N HIS A 570 -16.42 -10.05 10.74
CA HIS A 570 -15.73 -10.64 11.87
C HIS A 570 -15.39 -12.11 11.58
N GLY A 571 -14.14 -12.49 11.76
CA GLY A 571 -13.72 -13.88 11.52
C GLY A 571 -12.22 -14.11 11.60
N THR A 572 -11.73 -15.11 10.88
CA THR A 572 -10.31 -15.52 10.89
C THR A 572 -9.74 -15.83 9.50
N GLY A 573 -10.54 -15.61 8.45
CA GLY A 573 -10.14 -15.66 7.07
C GLY A 573 -9.14 -14.57 6.70
N GLY A 574 -8.60 -14.66 5.47
CA GLY A 574 -7.51 -13.78 5.01
C GLY A 574 -7.88 -12.31 4.92
N TYR A 575 -9.17 -11.98 4.80
CA TYR A 575 -9.69 -10.61 4.77
C TYR A 575 -10.58 -10.28 5.98
N ASP A 576 -10.64 -11.16 6.99
CA ASP A 576 -11.54 -10.98 8.13
C ASP A 576 -10.90 -10.09 9.21
N ASP A 577 -11.74 -9.30 9.86
CA ASP A 577 -11.37 -8.57 11.07
C ASP A 577 -11.52 -9.49 12.29
N ARG A 578 -10.44 -9.67 13.05
CA ARG A 578 -10.40 -10.60 14.18
C ARG A 578 -10.94 -10.01 15.48
N LEU A 579 -11.17 -8.70 15.53
CA LEU A 579 -11.67 -8.00 16.71
C LEU A 579 -13.16 -7.74 16.60
N LEU A 580 -13.83 -7.55 17.73
CA LEU A 580 -15.19 -7.02 17.80
C LEU A 580 -15.16 -5.50 17.62
N LEU A 581 -16.27 -4.92 17.16
CA LEU A 581 -16.41 -3.47 17.07
C LEU A 581 -16.27 -2.81 18.45
N GLN A 582 -16.65 -3.52 19.52
CA GLN A 582 -16.48 -3.04 20.89
C GLN A 582 -15.00 -2.92 21.28
N ASP A 583 -14.13 -3.83 20.85
CA ASP A 583 -12.69 -3.77 21.16
C ASP A 583 -12.06 -2.47 20.64
N TYR A 584 -12.50 -2.01 19.46
CA TYR A 584 -12.07 -0.72 18.90
C TYR A 584 -12.60 0.47 19.71
N ARG A 585 -13.85 0.42 20.17
CA ARG A 585 -14.44 1.48 21.00
C ARG A 585 -13.76 1.57 22.35
N ASP A 586 -13.52 0.43 23.00
CA ASP A 586 -12.84 0.36 24.29
C ASP A 586 -11.41 0.88 24.16
N ARG A 587 -10.68 0.46 23.12
CA ARG A 587 -9.33 0.98 22.85
C ARG A 587 -9.34 2.49 22.61
N LEU A 588 -10.30 3.00 21.85
CA LEU A 588 -10.39 4.43 21.57
C LEU A 588 -10.81 5.24 22.81
N ALA A 589 -11.69 4.70 23.67
CA ALA A 589 -12.07 5.32 24.92
C ALA A 589 -10.87 5.43 25.86
N ASP A 590 -10.05 4.38 25.95
CA ASP A 590 -8.79 4.44 26.66
C ASP A 590 -7.88 5.52 26.07
N VAL A 591 -7.76 5.64 24.74
CA VAL A 591 -6.92 6.66 24.10
C VAL A 591 -7.46 8.05 24.42
N MET A 592 -8.78 8.24 24.39
CA MET A 592 -9.39 9.50 24.79
C MET A 592 -9.11 9.86 26.25
N ASN A 593 -9.01 8.88 27.15
CA ASN A 593 -8.59 9.11 28.53
C ASN A 593 -7.16 9.72 28.62
N THR A 594 -6.34 9.66 27.56
CA THR A 594 -5.03 10.33 27.47
C THR A 594 -5.03 11.78 27.03
N ILE A 595 -6.11 12.25 26.42
CA ILE A 595 -6.17 13.59 25.77
C ILE A 595 -7.40 14.42 26.14
N ALA A 596 -8.37 13.82 26.83
CA ALA A 596 -9.61 14.47 27.26
C ALA A 596 -10.08 13.93 28.61
N LEU A 597 -10.63 14.81 29.44
CA LEU A 597 -11.29 14.47 30.70
C LEU A 597 -12.81 14.44 30.50
N GLY A 598 -13.48 13.38 30.98
CA GLY A 598 -14.94 13.27 30.92
C GLY A 598 -15.40 11.84 30.71
N ASP A 599 -16.70 11.68 30.42
CA ASP A 599 -17.28 10.40 30.02
C ASP A 599 -16.90 10.08 28.56
N ASN A 600 -15.65 9.63 28.39
CA ASN A 600 -15.07 9.35 27.09
C ASN A 600 -15.73 8.15 26.40
N GLU A 601 -16.24 7.17 27.16
CA GLU A 601 -16.98 6.04 26.60
C GLU A 601 -18.27 6.51 25.91
N THR A 602 -19.05 7.39 26.56
CA THR A 602 -20.26 7.97 25.96
C THR A 602 -19.92 8.76 24.70
N GLU A 603 -18.84 9.55 24.72
CA GLU A 603 -18.40 10.34 23.57
C GLU A 603 -17.92 9.45 22.40
N VAL A 604 -17.15 8.40 22.68
CA VAL A 604 -16.75 7.41 21.68
C VAL A 604 -17.97 6.73 21.08
N ASN A 605 -18.91 6.26 21.89
CA ASN A 605 -20.12 5.61 21.39
C ASN A 605 -20.99 6.53 20.52
N LYS A 606 -20.95 7.84 20.79
CA LYS A 606 -21.71 8.84 20.04
C LYS A 606 -21.07 9.19 18.69
N TYR A 607 -19.74 9.35 18.65
CA TYR A 607 -19.03 9.90 17.49
C TYR A 607 -18.19 8.88 16.71
N PHE A 608 -17.88 7.71 17.26
CA PHE A 608 -17.16 6.63 16.57
C PHE A 608 -18.12 5.53 16.12
N LYS A 609 -18.60 5.67 14.89
CA LYS A 609 -19.58 4.77 14.29
C LYS A 609 -18.84 3.75 13.43
N LEU A 610 -18.82 2.52 13.91
CA LEU A 610 -18.26 1.39 13.19
C LEU A 610 -19.38 0.48 12.69
N ARG A 611 -19.21 -0.02 11.46
CA ARG A 611 -20.03 -1.07 10.87
C ARG A 611 -19.13 -2.09 10.18
N ARG A 612 -19.66 -3.27 9.94
CA ARG A 612 -19.06 -4.26 9.05
C ARG A 612 -19.80 -4.27 7.75
N ILE A 613 -19.05 -4.45 6.67
CA ILE A 613 -19.67 -4.76 5.40
C ILE A 613 -20.56 -5.99 5.56
N ALA A 614 -21.76 -5.91 4.99
CA ALA A 614 -22.68 -7.02 4.89
C ALA A 614 -23.15 -7.10 3.45
N GLY A 615 -23.23 -8.31 2.91
CA GLY A 615 -24.07 -8.60 1.75
C GLY A 615 -25.27 -9.44 2.17
N ALA A 616 -26.23 -9.61 1.26
CA ALA A 616 -27.41 -10.47 1.46
C ALA A 616 -27.08 -11.86 2.04
N ASN A 617 -25.89 -12.39 1.75
CA ASN A 617 -25.43 -13.72 2.18
C ASN A 617 -24.26 -13.74 3.19
N LYS A 618 -23.97 -12.65 3.93
CA LYS A 618 -22.89 -12.59 4.96
C LYS A 618 -21.44 -12.84 4.47
N ASP A 619 -21.23 -13.08 3.19
CA ASP A 619 -19.97 -13.56 2.61
C ASP A 619 -19.09 -12.47 1.98
N ARG A 620 -19.27 -11.17 2.28
CA ARG A 620 -18.50 -10.09 1.66
C ARG A 620 -17.39 -9.58 2.58
N ALA A 621 -16.13 -9.77 2.23
CA ALA A 621 -14.96 -9.07 2.76
C ALA A 621 -14.90 -7.60 2.31
N ASN A 622 -14.26 -6.73 3.09
CA ASN A 622 -13.90 -5.37 2.69
C ASN A 622 -12.37 -5.27 2.60
N HIS A 623 -11.83 -5.02 1.42
CA HIS A 623 -10.39 -4.86 1.22
C HIS A 623 -10.01 -3.43 0.75
N SER A 624 -10.96 -2.49 0.82
CA SER A 624 -10.72 -1.09 0.48
C SER A 624 -9.65 -0.44 1.37
N LYS A 625 -9.01 0.60 0.88
CA LYS A 625 -8.21 1.54 1.70
C LYS A 625 -8.58 2.98 1.35
N VAL A 626 -9.78 3.39 1.77
CA VAL A 626 -10.36 4.69 1.43
C VAL A 626 -10.52 5.55 2.68
N VAL A 627 -10.19 6.84 2.57
CA VAL A 627 -10.39 7.84 3.63
C VAL A 627 -10.97 9.10 3.02
N CYS A 628 -12.09 9.60 3.53
CA CYS A 628 -12.67 10.87 3.13
C CYS A 628 -12.84 11.80 4.33
N ILE A 629 -12.34 13.04 4.21
CA ILE A 629 -12.37 14.07 5.23
C ILE A 629 -13.37 15.15 4.81
N ASP A 630 -14.35 15.41 5.67
CA ASP A 630 -15.34 16.48 5.56
C ASP A 630 -16.13 16.54 4.23
N ASP A 631 -16.16 15.45 3.46
CA ASP A 631 -16.66 15.40 2.07
C ASP A 631 -15.93 16.39 1.12
N GLU A 632 -14.69 16.74 1.45
CA GLU A 632 -13.86 17.76 0.76
C GLU A 632 -12.52 17.20 0.28
N LEU A 633 -12.02 16.16 0.93
CA LEU A 633 -10.73 15.53 0.60
C LEU A 633 -10.88 13.99 0.63
N LEU A 634 -10.41 13.29 -0.41
CA LEU A 634 -10.57 11.84 -0.58
C LEU A 634 -9.24 11.16 -0.92
N TYR A 635 -8.91 10.10 -0.19
CA TYR A 635 -7.82 9.17 -0.45
C TYR A 635 -8.34 7.86 -1.04
N VAL A 636 -7.68 7.39 -2.09
CA VAL A 636 -7.83 6.03 -2.64
C VAL A 636 -6.43 5.47 -2.91
N GLY A 637 -6.14 4.26 -2.44
CA GLY A 637 -4.82 3.65 -2.66
C GLY A 637 -4.70 2.25 -2.07
N SER A 638 -3.47 1.79 -1.90
CA SER A 638 -3.13 0.46 -1.36
C SER A 638 -2.73 0.48 0.12
N ASP A 639 -2.30 1.63 0.64
CA ASP A 639 -1.81 1.77 2.02
C ASP A 639 -2.94 1.53 3.04
N ASN A 640 -2.78 0.49 3.86
CA ASN A 640 -3.73 0.08 4.89
C ASN A 640 -3.77 1.04 6.09
N ALA A 641 -4.92 1.13 6.75
CA ALA A 641 -5.06 1.91 7.98
C ALA A 641 -4.43 1.23 9.20
N TYR A 642 -4.35 -0.10 9.20
CA TYR A 642 -3.62 -0.85 10.21
C TYR A 642 -2.10 -0.76 10.00
N PRO A 643 -1.29 -0.99 11.04
CA PRO A 643 0.18 -1.04 10.88
C PRO A 643 0.59 -2.07 9.83
N SER A 644 1.04 -1.63 8.66
CA SER A 644 1.64 -2.48 7.62
C SER A 644 2.93 -1.83 7.16
N PHE A 645 3.96 -2.63 6.92
CA PHE A 645 5.31 -2.13 6.65
C PHE A 645 5.71 -2.21 5.17
N ASN A 646 4.76 -2.60 4.33
CA ASN A 646 4.92 -2.79 2.90
C ASN A 646 5.17 -1.47 2.13
N GLU A 647 5.59 -1.62 0.89
CA GLU A 647 5.65 -0.54 -0.08
C GLU A 647 4.24 -0.32 -0.66
N GLU A 648 3.69 0.88 -0.55
CA GLU A 648 2.30 1.21 -0.85
C GLU A 648 2.21 2.48 -1.69
N HIS A 649 1.11 2.67 -2.42
CA HIS A 649 0.86 3.86 -3.22
C HIS A 649 -0.61 4.29 -3.14
N GLY A 650 -0.86 5.59 -3.25
CA GLY A 650 -2.22 6.13 -3.31
C GLY A 650 -2.28 7.58 -3.74
N VAL A 651 -3.49 8.09 -3.83
CA VAL A 651 -3.78 9.45 -4.32
C VAL A 651 -4.76 10.16 -3.41
N TRP A 652 -4.46 11.42 -3.10
CA TRP A 652 -5.37 12.36 -2.46
C TRP A 652 -5.94 13.34 -3.48
N ILE A 653 -7.25 13.56 -3.40
CA ILE A 653 -8.03 14.38 -4.32
C ILE A 653 -8.87 15.38 -3.55
N GLU A 654 -8.91 16.61 -4.03
CA GLU A 654 -9.67 17.72 -3.47
C GLU A 654 -10.60 18.29 -4.56
N THR A 655 -11.68 17.56 -4.85
CA THR A 655 -12.65 17.97 -5.87
C THR A 655 -14.06 17.56 -5.45
N LYS A 656 -14.86 18.55 -5.03
CA LYS A 656 -16.18 18.32 -4.44
C LYS A 656 -17.11 17.47 -5.32
N ALA A 657 -17.16 17.75 -6.62
CA ALA A 657 -18.01 17.00 -7.55
C ALA A 657 -17.63 15.51 -7.63
N THR A 658 -16.34 15.20 -7.68
CA THR A 658 -15.85 13.81 -7.71
C THR A 658 -16.09 13.11 -6.38
N ILE A 659 -15.89 13.81 -5.27
CA ILE A 659 -16.11 13.27 -3.92
C ILE A 659 -17.60 13.02 -3.68
N ASP A 660 -18.48 13.92 -4.14
CA ASP A 660 -19.92 13.71 -4.09
C ASP A 660 -20.35 12.52 -4.93
N ALA A 661 -19.80 12.37 -6.14
CA ALA A 661 -20.08 11.23 -7.01
C ALA A 661 -19.65 9.90 -6.36
N TRP A 662 -18.45 9.85 -5.75
CA TRP A 662 -18.03 8.70 -4.95
C TRP A 662 -18.97 8.45 -3.77
N ARG A 663 -19.32 9.50 -3.02
CA ARG A 663 -20.16 9.37 -1.83
C ARG A 663 -21.53 8.80 -2.18
N THR A 664 -22.22 9.41 -3.14
CA THR A 664 -23.58 8.99 -3.52
C THR A 664 -23.57 7.67 -4.29
N GLY A 665 -22.57 7.43 -5.13
CA GLY A 665 -22.48 6.20 -5.94
C GLY A 665 -22.07 4.97 -5.13
N CYS A 666 -21.27 5.16 -4.08
CA CYS A 666 -20.60 4.07 -3.37
C CYS A 666 -20.83 4.15 -1.86
N TRP A 667 -20.35 5.20 -1.19
CA TRP A 667 -20.32 5.26 0.28
C TRP A 667 -21.70 5.16 0.92
N ASP A 668 -22.66 5.99 0.49
CA ASP A 668 -23.97 6.10 1.14
C ASP A 668 -24.73 4.76 1.10
N HIS A 669 -24.62 4.04 -0.02
CA HIS A 669 -25.20 2.72 -0.19
C HIS A 669 -24.46 1.66 0.65
N LEU A 670 -23.12 1.64 0.59
CA LEU A 670 -22.32 0.70 1.36
C LEU A 670 -22.55 0.89 2.86
N TRP A 671 -22.57 2.13 3.34
CA TRP A 671 -22.86 2.46 4.73
C TRP A 671 -24.22 1.96 5.17
N LYS A 672 -25.26 2.19 4.34
CA LYS A 672 -26.64 1.76 4.61
C LYS A 672 -26.78 0.24 4.72
N LEU A 673 -26.11 -0.51 3.85
CA LEU A 673 -26.14 -1.97 3.84
C LEU A 673 -25.26 -2.61 4.92
N SER A 674 -24.23 -1.89 5.37
CA SER A 674 -23.34 -2.33 6.44
C SER A 674 -24.05 -2.41 7.78
N GLN A 675 -23.67 -3.39 8.59
CA GLN A 675 -24.34 -3.75 9.84
C GLN A 675 -23.43 -3.50 11.04
N ASN A 676 -24.01 -3.23 12.21
CA ASN A 676 -23.25 -3.37 13.46
C ASN A 676 -22.94 -4.85 13.70
N ASP A 677 -22.04 -5.15 14.63
CA ASP A 677 -21.96 -6.51 15.19
C ASP A 677 -23.37 -6.93 15.61
N LYS A 678 -23.84 -8.06 15.08
CA LYS A 678 -24.96 -8.73 15.74
C LYS A 678 -24.45 -9.07 17.13
N ALA A 679 -25.20 -8.74 18.17
CA ALA A 679 -24.99 -9.35 19.47
C ALA A 679 -24.97 -10.86 19.22
N VAL A 680 -23.80 -11.48 19.36
CA VAL A 680 -23.62 -12.93 19.22
C VAL A 680 -24.28 -13.60 20.40
#